data_AF-Q8ZXL7-F1
#
_entry.id   AF-Q8ZXL7-F1
#
_cell.length_a   1.000
_cell.length_b   1.000
_cell.length_c   1.000
_cell.angle_alpha   90.00
_cell.angle_beta   90.00
_cell.angle_gamma   90.00
#
_symmetry.space_group_name_H-M   'P 1'
#
loop_
_entity.id
_entity.type
_entity.pdbx_description
1 polymer ?
#
loop_
_entity_poly.entity_id
_entity_poly.type
_entity_poly.pdbx_seq_one_letter_code
_entity_poly.pdbx_strand_id
1 'polypeptide(L)'
;MATENVIRLAEATRDDLPKIDATRGERTVTALLSLVTGGLFGVTVERALAERGKWTVGALGIASAVRSTPSNFYNAFSSVSGDEKPSEAKKLTFRIATLLADPAMREILAGRQGVEVRVEQKTENGKKYIYITFVDKDGHELLKAPWDADRGLMPLWAEGEVVELFKEVGKLAVAVSSGSKPLEELNEEEWKKVVETVRRVKKAIEWTVKAVAIGALPTDAVLLPGSEYVRGTSSYLSQTFTYWALAKDRIGLVRVYPSEEGLKPMWRVEGKYTEAVREVLSVGRAVFENLLALNQQLKSGIDLRTALADVKMNDKLKADLEQAAGEFWSRVNELLARWKQLEREVNEKEDEEREKVINEIDKLGKYLRVLLPLAYAVEAYKRGELSREEAALAVIFAVLYDGTVFRGEIQLVVGGPEHEEEPIMTHNHFTVFWLWALKELGFKPSAVYRGRGSQIIAYRGDKLNELLEAITPMLPLLYQLRDAIAKFADAFRVVTHEAIKRKFGIEWAYDVRNERFFKKLEEVVTMAEDYVYRNIAVERGPLDTSGSHPKTVIRFKLDGEEIASINVYWTGKVLHAKFAGSREKAERLASILRALGGQAEVKRVGKRWVVQLYTDGIAAIRHGDWLKAVRGFVDELKDKGLISENRYDQLMRDLEAGPNTVKFAGVEFTVNYRGQSDKIHVRYHPGSEASKNAIVDTLKARGLKEGVHFTVNIVGAERYEIRVTKEAYAKAVEALAQSGLREGEHYSVYGKRREIRVRAEHKDAVINALKGAGLEEGKDFTVRSGGVYTIYITYDGLREIQRMALNGDLEAEKFIRELEDVLKRRHGDDAVKKLIEILTPAREEGTIDLPLTVYDDRGNLIARVVDLKYEFVKGKRKGRRSTGQPVNQCAGEDCRLRVIVEYEVGGERRQLKMEWYWSKVQKKKGETTVTYFFEIARPTVKDDVEVAVLKTLTGKAKRGEVYLLADQLDALRRFKPLRDAVDKWREGRPQKGSTSRL
;
A
#
# COMPACT_ATOMS: atom_id res chain seq x y z
N MET A 1 29.52 36.31 -13.07
CA MET A 1 30.23 35.11 -13.57
C MET A 1 29.87 33.86 -12.80
N ALA A 2 30.17 33.72 -11.51
CA ALA A 2 29.95 32.44 -10.79
C ALA A 2 28.49 31.92 -10.80
N THR A 3 27.50 32.80 -10.63
CA THR A 3 26.08 32.41 -10.67
C THR A 3 25.60 32.06 -12.08
N GLU A 4 26.21 32.62 -13.11
CA GLU A 4 25.82 32.45 -14.52
C GLU A 4 26.33 31.12 -15.08
N ASN A 5 27.55 30.73 -14.72
CA ASN A 5 28.09 29.40 -15.01
C ASN A 5 27.33 28.29 -14.28
N VAL A 6 26.88 28.52 -13.04
CA VAL A 6 26.06 27.57 -12.28
C VAL A 6 24.71 27.31 -12.96
N ILE A 7 24.07 28.37 -13.47
CA ILE A 7 22.80 28.26 -14.22
C ILE A 7 23.02 27.58 -15.58
N ARG A 8 24.06 27.98 -16.33
CA ARG A 8 24.42 27.32 -17.60
C ARG A 8 24.74 25.84 -17.43
N LEU A 9 25.41 25.45 -16.34
CA LEU A 9 25.66 24.05 -16.00
C LEU A 9 24.39 23.30 -15.60
N ALA A 10 23.41 23.97 -14.98
CA ALA A 10 22.16 23.36 -14.56
C ALA A 10 21.21 23.09 -15.74
N GLU A 11 21.29 23.91 -16.79
CA GLU A 11 20.47 23.84 -17.99
C GLU A 11 21.16 23.10 -19.15
N ALA A 12 22.46 22.80 -19.02
CA ALA A 12 23.26 22.13 -20.04
C ALA A 12 22.86 20.67 -20.25
N THR A 13 22.76 20.27 -21.51
CA THR A 13 22.66 18.85 -21.85
C THR A 13 24.00 18.14 -21.58
N ARG A 14 23.99 16.81 -21.51
CA ARG A 14 25.20 16.01 -21.22
C ARG A 14 26.39 16.35 -22.14
N ASP A 15 26.11 16.76 -23.37
CA ASP A 15 27.13 17.06 -24.39
C ASP A 15 27.68 18.51 -24.29
N ASP A 16 27.00 19.37 -23.54
CA ASP A 16 27.37 20.78 -23.34
C ASP A 16 28.23 21.00 -22.07
N LEU A 17 28.12 20.10 -21.08
CA LEU A 17 28.84 20.16 -19.79
C LEU A 17 30.38 20.27 -19.89
N PRO A 18 31.08 19.68 -20.88
CA PRO A 18 32.53 19.85 -21.02
C PRO A 18 32.94 21.22 -21.57
N LYS A 19 32.03 21.91 -22.28
CA LYS A 19 32.30 23.16 -23.02
C LYS A 19 32.09 24.41 -22.17
N ILE A 20 31.52 24.25 -20.98
CA ILE A 20 31.27 25.35 -20.04
C ILE A 20 32.49 25.51 -19.15
N ASP A 21 33.20 26.62 -19.32
CA ASP A 21 34.36 27.00 -18.51
C ASP A 21 33.89 27.47 -17.13
N ALA A 22 33.77 26.51 -16.22
CA ALA A 22 33.23 26.69 -14.88
C ALA A 22 34.17 26.10 -13.84
N THR A 23 34.33 26.83 -12.74
CA THR A 23 35.23 26.43 -11.66
C THR A 23 34.73 25.19 -10.93
N ARG A 24 35.62 24.50 -10.22
CA ARG A 24 35.27 23.34 -9.39
C ARG A 24 34.19 23.67 -8.35
N GLY A 25 34.21 24.90 -7.81
CA GLY A 25 33.18 25.42 -6.92
C GLY A 25 31.82 25.55 -7.59
N GLU A 26 31.76 26.13 -8.80
CA GLU A 26 30.52 26.29 -9.57
C GLU A 26 29.90 24.95 -9.95
N ARG A 27 30.70 23.98 -10.41
CA ARG A 27 30.23 22.62 -10.70
C ARG A 27 29.71 21.90 -9.45
N THR A 28 30.33 22.16 -8.30
CA THR A 28 29.89 21.61 -7.00
C THR A 28 28.57 22.24 -6.56
N VAL A 29 28.41 23.55 -6.73
CA VAL A 29 27.17 24.28 -6.43
C VAL A 29 26.05 23.81 -7.37
N THR A 30 26.30 23.61 -8.66
CA THR A 30 25.30 23.01 -9.58
C THR A 30 24.95 21.58 -9.21
N ALA A 31 25.91 20.75 -8.80
CA ALA A 31 25.65 19.38 -8.33
C ALA A 31 24.82 19.36 -7.03
N LEU A 32 25.04 20.32 -6.14
CA LEU A 32 24.22 20.52 -4.95
C LEU A 32 22.82 21.02 -5.33
N LEU A 33 22.71 21.94 -6.30
CA LEU A 33 21.43 22.41 -6.83
C LEU A 33 20.63 21.29 -7.52
N SER A 34 21.28 20.41 -8.28
CA SER A 34 20.60 19.26 -8.93
C SER A 34 20.15 18.20 -7.92
N LEU A 35 20.87 18.03 -6.80
CA LEU A 35 20.45 17.21 -5.66
C LEU A 35 19.23 17.78 -4.93
N VAL A 36 19.07 19.11 -4.91
CA VAL A 36 17.89 19.79 -4.35
C VAL A 36 16.71 19.78 -5.33
N THR A 37 16.94 19.60 -6.64
CA THR A 37 15.93 19.84 -7.68
C THR A 37 15.49 18.61 -8.51
N GLY A 38 16.05 17.41 -8.34
CA GLY A 38 15.56 16.19 -9.00
C GLY A 38 15.14 15.07 -8.03
N GLY A 39 13.89 14.61 -7.94
CA GLY A 39 12.81 14.59 -8.94
C GLY A 39 11.55 15.40 -8.60
N LEU A 40 10.90 15.85 -9.67
CA LEU A 40 9.71 16.71 -9.77
C LEU A 40 8.65 16.46 -8.68
N PHE A 41 8.55 17.38 -7.70
CA PHE A 41 7.33 17.95 -7.06
C PHE A 41 7.62 18.61 -5.68
N GLY A 42 8.83 18.51 -5.12
CA GLY A 42 9.09 18.92 -3.73
C GLY A 42 9.18 20.43 -3.45
N VAL A 43 9.62 21.24 -4.42
CA VAL A 43 10.06 22.62 -4.11
C VAL A 43 8.91 23.65 -4.09
N THR A 44 7.75 23.35 -4.68
CA THR A 44 6.59 24.25 -4.63
C THR A 44 5.89 24.23 -3.26
N VAL A 45 6.11 23.17 -2.47
CA VAL A 45 5.52 23.00 -1.13
C VAL A 45 6.34 23.75 -0.07
N GLU A 46 7.67 23.76 -0.17
CA GLU A 46 8.51 24.46 0.81
C GLU A 46 8.43 25.99 0.71
N ARG A 47 8.16 26.54 -0.49
CA ARG A 47 7.90 27.98 -0.64
C ARG A 47 6.52 28.40 -0.16
N ALA A 48 5.53 27.50 -0.21
CA ALA A 48 4.18 27.73 0.30
C ALA A 48 4.07 27.55 1.83
N LEU A 49 4.95 26.73 2.42
CA LEU A 49 5.01 26.51 3.87
C LEU A 49 5.80 27.59 4.63
N ALA A 50 6.51 28.48 3.93
CA ALA A 50 7.31 29.53 4.55
C ALA A 50 6.51 30.75 5.03
N GLU A 51 5.24 30.93 4.63
CA GLU A 51 4.49 32.17 4.91
C GLU A 51 3.51 32.14 6.07
N ARG A 52 3.33 31.04 6.82
CA ARG A 52 2.47 31.07 8.03
C ARG A 52 2.98 30.24 9.21
N GLY A 53 3.66 30.92 10.13
CA GLY A 53 3.35 30.80 11.56
C GLY A 53 4.19 29.85 12.44
N LYS A 54 5.36 30.35 12.88
CA LYS A 54 5.99 30.23 14.23
C LYS A 54 6.11 28.85 14.92
N TRP A 55 7.39 28.47 15.17
CA TRP A 55 7.94 27.53 16.17
C TRP A 55 8.04 26.01 15.88
N THR A 56 8.26 25.59 14.63
CA THR A 56 8.55 24.16 14.35
C THR A 56 9.49 23.91 13.17
N VAL A 57 10.71 24.48 13.17
CA VAL A 57 11.69 24.23 12.08
C VAL A 57 13.07 23.75 12.57
N GLY A 58 13.21 23.36 13.84
CA GLY A 58 14.50 22.92 14.39
C GLY A 58 14.94 21.48 14.11
N ALA A 59 14.07 20.57 13.64
CA ALA A 59 14.40 19.13 13.60
C ALA A 59 14.09 18.42 12.25
N LEU A 60 13.15 18.96 11.45
CA LEU A 60 12.70 18.28 10.23
C LEU A 60 13.63 18.48 9.02
N GLY A 61 14.41 19.57 8.98
CA GLY A 61 15.42 19.80 7.93
C GLY A 61 16.63 18.87 8.03
N ILE A 62 17.03 18.49 9.25
CA ILE A 62 18.19 17.60 9.49
C ILE A 62 17.77 16.13 9.36
N ALA A 63 16.56 15.78 9.79
CA ALA A 63 16.01 14.44 9.71
C ALA A 63 15.72 13.97 8.27
N SER A 64 15.35 14.88 7.36
CA SER A 64 15.19 14.57 5.94
C SER A 64 16.54 14.45 5.21
N ALA A 65 17.53 15.29 5.59
CA ALA A 65 18.87 15.29 5.01
C ALA A 65 19.68 14.01 5.32
N VAL A 66 19.51 13.41 6.51
CA VAL A 66 20.23 12.20 6.94
C VAL A 66 19.56 10.88 6.47
N ARG A 67 18.25 10.90 6.19
CA ARG A 67 17.50 9.70 5.77
C ARG A 67 17.49 9.49 4.24
N SER A 68 17.76 10.57 3.52
CA SER A 68 17.86 10.59 2.05
C SER A 68 19.30 10.54 1.55
N THR A 69 20.27 10.41 2.47
CA THR A 69 21.69 10.45 2.16
C THR A 69 22.05 9.31 1.21
N PRO A 70 22.29 9.58 -0.08
CA PRO A 70 22.77 8.55 -1.00
C PRO A 70 24.19 8.18 -0.55
N SER A 71 24.68 6.97 -0.87
CA SER A 71 26.09 6.64 -0.59
C SER A 71 27.05 7.65 -1.23
N ASN A 72 26.58 8.45 -2.21
CA ASN A 72 27.30 9.59 -2.77
C ASN A 72 27.70 10.68 -1.75
N PHE A 73 26.98 10.86 -0.64
CA PHE A 73 27.36 11.79 0.45
C PHE A 73 28.44 11.17 1.35
N TYR A 74 28.37 9.86 1.61
CA TYR A 74 29.46 9.08 2.20
C TYR A 74 30.72 9.13 1.30
N ASN A 75 30.52 9.09 -0.02
CA ASN A 75 31.57 9.12 -1.03
C ASN A 75 32.20 10.51 -1.18
N ALA A 76 31.42 11.59 -1.19
CA ALA A 76 31.91 12.96 -1.18
C ALA A 76 32.72 13.26 0.09
N PHE A 77 32.31 12.74 1.24
CA PHE A 77 33.05 12.92 2.49
C PHE A 77 34.39 12.16 2.50
N SER A 78 34.40 10.95 1.94
CA SER A 78 35.61 10.12 1.83
C SER A 78 36.58 10.49 0.70
N SER A 79 36.10 11.19 -0.34
CA SER A 79 36.93 11.62 -1.48
C SER A 79 37.46 13.04 -1.35
N VAL A 80 36.90 13.82 -0.42
CA VAL A 80 37.40 15.16 -0.05
C VAL A 80 38.46 15.06 1.06
N SER A 81 38.46 13.99 1.87
CA SER A 81 39.63 13.60 2.65
C SER A 81 40.63 12.93 1.71
N GLY A 82 41.84 13.48 1.55
CA GLY A 82 42.95 12.81 0.86
C GLY A 82 43.34 11.47 1.50
N ASP A 83 44.47 10.89 1.11
CA ASP A 83 44.97 9.55 1.50
C ASP A 83 45.08 9.26 3.03
N GLU A 84 44.69 10.19 3.90
CA GLU A 84 44.53 9.95 5.33
C GLU A 84 43.22 9.23 5.64
N LYS A 85 43.33 7.99 6.13
CA LYS A 85 42.23 7.24 6.76
C LYS A 85 41.49 8.17 7.74
N PRO A 86 40.15 8.27 7.69
CA PRO A 86 39.40 9.15 8.58
C PRO A 86 39.72 8.80 10.03
N SER A 87 39.93 9.83 10.86
CA SER A 87 40.18 9.65 12.30
C SER A 87 39.08 8.82 12.94
N GLU A 88 39.42 8.05 13.96
CA GLU A 88 38.45 7.19 14.67
C GLU A 88 37.24 7.98 15.18
N ALA A 89 37.43 9.25 15.57
CA ALA A 89 36.35 10.17 15.91
C ALA A 89 35.38 10.45 14.73
N LYS A 90 35.88 10.59 13.50
CA LYS A 90 35.03 10.79 12.31
C LYS A 90 34.25 9.53 11.93
N LYS A 91 34.86 8.34 12.06
CA LYS A 91 34.16 7.06 11.88
C LYS A 91 33.06 6.91 12.93
N LEU A 92 33.35 7.26 14.18
CA LEU A 92 32.41 7.21 15.28
C LEU A 92 31.17 8.10 15.06
N THR A 93 31.37 9.37 14.69
CA THR A 93 30.29 10.33 14.38
C THR A 93 29.35 9.82 13.28
N PHE A 94 29.92 9.19 12.26
CA PHE A 94 29.18 8.68 11.12
C PHE A 94 28.30 7.48 11.45
N ARG A 95 28.82 6.56 12.26
CA ARG A 95 28.04 5.39 12.70
C ARG A 95 26.99 5.77 13.75
N ILE A 96 27.21 6.83 14.53
CA ILE A 96 26.15 7.49 15.31
C ILE A 96 25.06 8.03 14.37
N ALA A 97 25.42 8.73 13.30
CA ALA A 97 24.45 9.26 12.33
C ALA A 97 23.63 8.14 11.64
N THR A 98 24.25 6.99 11.36
CA THR A 98 23.54 5.80 10.89
C THR A 98 22.53 5.26 11.90
N LEU A 99 22.91 5.14 13.18
CA LEU A 99 21.99 4.70 14.24
C LEU A 99 20.77 5.63 14.33
N LEU A 100 20.96 6.92 14.03
CA LEU A 100 19.88 7.93 13.95
C LEU A 100 19.07 7.89 12.63
N ALA A 101 19.50 7.12 11.64
CA ALA A 101 18.73 6.87 10.41
C ALA A 101 17.60 5.85 10.64
N ASP A 102 17.73 5.03 11.69
CA ASP A 102 16.69 4.09 12.12
C ASP A 102 15.42 4.85 12.58
N PRO A 103 14.23 4.49 12.04
CA PRO A 103 12.96 5.12 12.41
C PRO A 103 12.66 5.11 13.92
N ALA A 104 12.95 3.99 14.59
CA ALA A 104 12.60 3.76 15.99
C ALA A 104 13.52 4.57 16.90
N MET A 105 14.83 4.55 16.60
CA MET A 105 15.82 5.38 17.29
C MET A 105 15.46 6.86 17.19
N ARG A 106 15.07 7.32 16.01
CA ARG A 106 14.67 8.72 15.80
C ARG A 106 13.44 9.11 16.61
N GLU A 107 12.41 8.26 16.63
CA GLU A 107 11.15 8.52 17.35
C GLU A 107 11.38 8.58 18.86
N ILE A 108 12.16 7.64 19.42
CA ILE A 108 12.52 7.62 20.85
C ILE A 108 13.35 8.85 21.23
N LEU A 109 14.38 9.17 20.44
CA LEU A 109 15.26 10.31 20.72
C LEU A 109 14.56 11.66 20.53
N ALA A 110 13.62 11.76 19.59
CA ALA A 110 12.82 12.97 19.40
C ALA A 110 11.79 13.17 20.53
N GLY A 111 11.26 12.08 21.10
CA GLY A 111 10.34 12.11 22.24
C GLY A 111 11.01 12.40 23.58
N ARG A 112 12.31 12.11 23.74
CA ARG A 112 13.07 12.35 24.98
C ARG A 112 13.93 13.61 24.86
N GLN A 113 13.50 14.69 25.52
CA GLN A 113 14.33 15.89 25.66
C GLN A 113 15.55 15.59 26.55
N GLY A 114 16.76 15.89 26.05
CA GLY A 114 18.00 15.82 26.84
C GLY A 114 18.72 14.47 26.81
N VAL A 115 18.84 13.84 25.64
CA VAL A 115 19.66 12.62 25.48
C VAL A 115 21.15 12.98 25.39
N GLU A 116 21.96 12.31 26.20
CA GLU A 116 23.43 12.38 26.22
C GLU A 116 24.03 11.14 25.54
N VAL A 117 25.12 11.33 24.79
CA VAL A 117 25.92 10.22 24.21
C VAL A 117 27.21 10.06 25.01
N ARG A 118 27.38 8.91 25.65
CA ARG A 118 28.59 8.52 26.39
C ARG A 118 29.41 7.56 25.55
N VAL A 119 30.71 7.83 25.45
CA VAL A 119 31.66 6.98 24.75
C VAL A 119 32.71 6.53 25.74
N GLU A 120 32.84 5.23 25.94
CA GLU A 120 33.76 4.64 26.91
C GLU A 120 34.63 3.59 26.21
N GLN A 121 35.95 3.65 26.39
CA GLN A 121 36.86 2.63 25.89
C GLN A 121 37.31 1.74 27.05
N LYS A 122 37.16 0.41 26.91
CA LYS A 122 37.64 -0.59 27.88
C LYS A 122 38.53 -1.62 27.20
N THR A 123 39.41 -2.23 27.98
CA THR A 123 40.14 -3.42 27.55
C THR A 123 39.61 -4.60 28.36
N GLU A 124 39.03 -5.59 27.68
CA GLU A 124 38.43 -6.76 28.31
C GLU A 124 38.99 -8.01 27.62
N ASN A 125 39.47 -8.98 28.39
CA ASN A 125 40.07 -10.21 27.88
C ASN A 125 41.15 -9.99 26.79
N GLY A 126 41.95 -8.92 26.96
CA GLY A 126 43.02 -8.56 26.03
C GLY A 126 42.56 -7.91 24.71
N LYS A 127 41.26 -7.65 24.55
CA LYS A 127 40.69 -6.93 23.38
C LYS A 127 40.21 -5.55 23.77
N LYS A 128 40.42 -4.57 22.89
CA LYS A 128 39.94 -3.20 23.12
C LYS A 128 38.50 -3.07 22.60
N TYR A 129 37.60 -2.64 23.48
CA TYR A 129 36.21 -2.35 23.15
C TYR A 129 35.90 -0.86 23.32
N ILE A 130 35.09 -0.32 22.41
CA ILE A 130 34.46 1.00 22.55
C ILE A 130 32.97 0.80 22.77
N TYR A 131 32.44 1.35 23.85
CA TYR A 131 31.03 1.37 24.19
C TYR A 131 30.46 2.73 23.85
N ILE A 132 29.42 2.74 23.01
CA ILE A 132 28.62 3.94 22.74
C ILE A 132 27.28 3.76 23.44
N THR A 133 26.97 4.63 24.39
CA THR A 133 25.75 4.55 25.20
C THR A 133 24.98 5.86 25.08
N PHE A 134 23.74 5.79 24.58
CA PHE A 134 22.78 6.89 24.60
C PHE A 134 21.99 6.78 25.89
N VAL A 135 22.02 7.83 26.71
CA VAL A 135 21.30 7.90 27.97
C VAL A 135 20.37 9.10 28.00
N ASP A 136 19.20 8.96 28.62
CA ASP A 136 18.34 10.13 28.86
C ASP A 136 18.83 10.96 30.07
N LYS A 137 18.15 12.09 30.29
CA LYS A 137 18.39 13.01 31.42
C LYS A 137 18.26 12.36 32.80
N ASP A 138 17.53 11.25 32.91
CA ASP A 138 17.28 10.52 34.14
C ASP A 138 18.29 9.37 34.31
N GLY A 139 19.21 9.19 33.34
CA GLY A 139 20.30 8.24 33.37
C GLY A 139 19.96 6.86 32.81
N HIS A 140 18.78 6.66 32.21
CA HIS A 140 18.39 5.38 31.62
C HIS A 140 19.14 5.13 30.31
N GLU A 141 19.69 3.92 30.12
CA GLU A 141 20.35 3.52 28.87
C GLU A 141 19.30 3.25 27.76
N LEU A 142 19.18 4.20 26.83
CA LEU A 142 18.27 4.11 25.68
C LEU A 142 18.81 3.13 24.62
N LEU A 143 20.11 3.21 24.35
CA LEU A 143 20.82 2.34 23.43
C LEU A 143 22.27 2.21 23.86
N LYS A 144 22.78 0.99 23.94
CA LYS A 144 24.19 0.69 24.19
C LYS A 144 24.73 -0.24 23.13
N ALA A 145 25.87 0.10 22.55
CA ALA A 145 26.52 -0.71 21.52
C ALA A 145 28.02 -0.86 21.84
N PRO A 146 28.49 -2.09 22.14
CA PRO A 146 29.92 -2.42 22.20
C PRO A 146 30.53 -2.68 20.83
N TRP A 147 31.75 -2.18 20.64
CA TRP A 147 32.48 -2.18 19.37
C TRP A 147 33.87 -2.74 19.57
N ASP A 148 34.29 -3.67 18.72
CA ASP A 148 35.67 -4.18 18.73
C ASP A 148 36.58 -3.17 18.02
N ALA A 149 37.48 -2.53 18.78
CA ALA A 149 38.38 -1.49 18.29
C ALA A 149 39.49 -2.08 17.40
N ASP A 150 39.91 -3.32 17.68
CA ASP A 150 41.01 -3.97 16.99
C ASP A 150 40.55 -4.56 15.63
N ARG A 151 39.26 -4.83 15.47
CA ARG A 151 38.64 -5.29 14.21
C ARG A 151 38.03 -4.19 13.35
N GLY A 152 38.50 -2.94 13.50
CA GLY A 152 37.99 -1.80 12.74
C GLY A 152 36.62 -1.34 13.24
N LEU A 153 36.55 -0.98 14.53
CA LEU A 153 35.38 -0.39 15.17
C LEU A 153 34.08 -1.10 14.76
N MET A 154 33.96 -2.43 14.76
CA MET A 154 32.70 -3.08 14.33
C MET A 154 31.78 -3.32 15.52
N PRO A 155 30.50 -2.89 15.45
CA PRO A 155 29.54 -3.18 16.51
C PRO A 155 29.32 -4.69 16.64
N LEU A 156 29.34 -5.19 17.88
CA LEU A 156 29.16 -6.61 18.17
C LEU A 156 27.68 -6.98 18.35
N TRP A 157 26.94 -6.12 19.04
CA TRP A 157 25.52 -6.27 19.37
C TRP A 157 24.98 -4.95 19.97
N ALA A 158 23.69 -4.89 20.28
CA ALA A 158 23.08 -3.73 20.93
C ALA A 158 22.22 -4.14 22.13
N GLU A 159 22.12 -3.25 23.12
CA GLU A 159 21.22 -3.31 24.28
C GLU A 159 20.53 -1.96 24.53
N GLY A 160 19.67 -1.92 25.55
CA GLY A 160 18.94 -0.71 25.97
C GLY A 160 17.45 -0.78 25.63
N GLU A 161 16.71 0.24 26.06
CA GLU A 161 15.26 0.31 25.87
C GLU A 161 14.82 0.15 24.39
N VAL A 162 15.59 0.70 23.44
CA VAL A 162 15.23 0.58 22.02
C VAL A 162 15.32 -0.87 21.56
N VAL A 163 16.29 -1.64 22.08
CA VAL A 163 16.43 -3.06 21.75
C VAL A 163 15.29 -3.87 22.34
N GLU A 164 14.77 -3.50 23.51
CA GLU A 164 13.55 -4.11 24.07
C GLU A 164 12.31 -3.85 23.21
N LEU A 165 12.23 -2.70 22.54
CA LEU A 165 11.17 -2.40 21.57
C LEU A 165 11.24 -3.34 20.36
N PHE A 166 12.42 -3.51 19.75
CA PHE A 166 12.62 -4.46 18.65
C PHE A 166 12.38 -5.91 19.07
N LYS A 167 12.80 -6.28 20.29
CA LYS A 167 12.48 -7.59 20.88
C LYS A 167 10.97 -7.77 21.05
N GLU A 168 10.24 -6.73 21.44
CA GLU A 168 8.78 -6.79 21.56
C GLU A 168 8.10 -6.97 20.21
N VAL A 169 8.49 -6.20 19.19
CA VAL A 169 8.01 -6.38 17.82
C VAL A 169 8.32 -7.80 17.31
N GLY A 170 9.51 -8.31 17.62
CA GLY A 170 9.88 -9.69 17.31
C GLY A 170 9.04 -10.73 18.04
N LYS A 171 8.75 -10.54 19.34
CA LYS A 171 7.85 -11.42 20.10
C LYS A 171 6.44 -11.41 19.54
N LEU A 172 5.90 -10.23 19.24
CA LEU A 172 4.59 -10.09 18.62
C LEU A 172 4.56 -10.88 17.31
N ALA A 173 5.57 -10.70 16.47
CA ALA A 173 5.62 -11.40 15.20
C ALA A 173 5.74 -12.93 15.33
N VAL A 174 6.57 -13.44 16.25
CA VAL A 174 6.66 -14.88 16.55
C VAL A 174 5.30 -15.41 17.03
N ALA A 175 4.60 -14.64 17.86
CA ALA A 175 3.26 -14.99 18.33
C ALA A 175 2.22 -14.97 17.21
N VAL A 176 2.30 -14.01 16.28
CA VAL A 176 1.44 -13.99 15.08
C VAL A 176 1.65 -15.26 14.26
N SER A 177 2.89 -15.70 14.05
CA SER A 177 3.20 -16.92 13.32
C SER A 177 2.61 -18.16 14.01
N SER A 178 2.75 -18.30 15.32
CA SER A 178 2.18 -19.43 16.07
C SER A 178 0.67 -19.32 16.31
N GLY A 179 0.05 -18.19 15.97
CA GLY A 179 -1.35 -17.90 16.26
C GLY A 179 -1.67 -17.72 17.75
N SER A 180 -0.65 -17.76 18.61
CA SER A 180 -0.77 -17.50 20.04
C SER A 180 -1.00 -16.01 20.28
N LYS A 181 -1.83 -15.65 21.26
CA LYS A 181 -2.00 -14.25 21.64
C LYS A 181 -0.94 -13.89 22.68
N PRO A 182 -0.01 -12.96 22.40
CA PRO A 182 1.12 -12.68 23.30
C PRO A 182 0.73 -11.80 24.49
N LEU A 183 -0.36 -11.04 24.39
CA LEU A 183 -0.84 -10.12 25.42
C LEU A 183 -2.36 -10.27 25.56
N GLU A 184 -2.85 -10.58 26.76
CA GLU A 184 -4.29 -10.75 27.04
C GLU A 184 -5.11 -9.50 26.69
N GLU A 185 -4.48 -8.33 26.80
CA GLU A 185 -5.10 -7.01 26.69
C GLU A 185 -5.24 -6.50 25.25
N LEU A 186 -4.60 -7.13 24.26
CA LEU A 186 -4.74 -6.75 22.84
C LEU A 186 -6.17 -7.05 22.35
N ASN A 187 -6.71 -6.21 21.46
CA ASN A 187 -8.02 -6.47 20.88
C ASN A 187 -8.03 -7.82 20.13
N GLU A 188 -8.92 -8.72 20.52
CA GLU A 188 -9.00 -10.08 19.94
C GLU A 188 -9.36 -10.05 18.44
N GLU A 189 -10.20 -9.10 18.03
CA GLU A 189 -10.61 -8.98 16.63
C GLU A 189 -9.46 -8.47 15.75
N GLU A 190 -8.69 -7.50 16.25
CA GLU A 190 -7.51 -6.96 15.54
C GLU A 190 -6.40 -7.99 15.48
N TRP A 191 -6.16 -8.73 16.57
CA TRP A 191 -5.21 -9.84 16.57
C TRP A 191 -5.60 -10.93 15.57
N LYS A 192 -6.88 -11.33 15.54
CA LYS A 192 -7.40 -12.29 14.54
C LYS A 192 -7.18 -11.80 13.11
N LYS A 193 -7.37 -10.51 12.84
CA LYS A 193 -7.08 -9.90 11.52
C LYS A 193 -5.61 -10.06 11.16
N VAL A 194 -4.68 -9.77 12.08
CA VAL A 194 -3.24 -9.93 11.85
C VAL A 194 -2.88 -11.40 11.56
N VAL A 195 -3.34 -12.34 12.39
CA VAL A 195 -3.07 -13.78 12.18
C VAL A 195 -3.62 -14.26 10.83
N GLU A 196 -4.82 -13.82 10.43
CA GLU A 196 -5.40 -14.13 9.12
C GLU A 196 -4.55 -13.56 7.96
N THR A 197 -4.01 -12.35 8.10
CA THR A 197 -3.11 -11.79 7.07
C THR A 197 -1.79 -12.56 6.96
N VAL A 198 -1.19 -13.02 8.06
CA VAL A 198 0.01 -13.87 8.02
C VAL A 198 -0.27 -15.22 7.37
N ARG A 199 -1.43 -15.84 7.64
CA ARG A 199 -1.81 -17.08 6.93
C ARG A 199 -1.87 -16.87 5.41
N ARG A 200 -2.29 -15.69 4.96
CA ARG A 200 -2.30 -15.33 3.53
C ARG A 200 -0.88 -15.14 2.98
N VAL A 201 0.00 -14.47 3.72
CA VAL A 201 1.43 -14.34 3.35
C VAL A 201 2.08 -15.72 3.26
N LYS A 202 1.87 -16.58 4.27
CA LYS A 202 2.34 -17.98 4.31
C LYS A 202 1.93 -18.74 3.06
N LYS A 203 0.64 -18.66 2.71
CA LYS A 203 0.11 -19.30 1.50
C LYS A 203 0.67 -18.73 0.19
N ALA A 204 0.96 -17.43 0.13
CA ALA A 204 1.55 -16.80 -1.05
C ALA A 204 3.02 -17.25 -1.25
N ILE A 205 3.77 -17.42 -0.16
CA ILE A 205 5.20 -17.73 -0.17
C ILE A 205 5.48 -19.24 -0.22
N GLU A 206 4.52 -20.10 0.15
CA GLU A 206 4.67 -21.57 0.08
C GLU A 206 5.11 -22.07 -1.30
N TRP A 207 4.72 -21.39 -2.38
CA TRP A 207 5.08 -21.75 -3.76
C TRP A 207 6.43 -21.19 -4.20
N THR A 208 7.04 -20.29 -3.42
CA THR A 208 8.30 -19.62 -3.77
C THR A 208 9.44 -20.03 -2.83
N VAL A 209 9.26 -21.04 -1.96
CA VAL A 209 10.26 -21.47 -0.97
C VAL A 209 11.62 -21.73 -1.61
N LYS A 210 11.64 -22.49 -2.72
CA LYS A 210 12.86 -22.86 -3.45
C LYS A 210 13.54 -21.63 -4.07
N ALA A 211 12.77 -20.76 -4.72
CA ALA A 211 13.29 -19.50 -5.29
C ALA A 211 13.83 -18.55 -4.20
N VAL A 212 13.18 -18.47 -3.04
CA VAL A 212 13.67 -17.70 -1.89
C VAL A 212 14.92 -18.33 -1.30
N ALA A 213 15.01 -19.66 -1.18
CA ALA A 213 16.24 -20.31 -0.73
C ALA A 213 17.41 -20.02 -1.68
N ILE A 214 17.21 -20.14 -3.00
CA ILE A 214 18.23 -19.85 -4.01
C ILE A 214 18.63 -18.36 -4.00
N GLY A 215 17.65 -17.43 -3.87
CA GLY A 215 17.90 -16.00 -3.96
C GLY A 215 18.38 -15.33 -2.65
N ALA A 216 17.91 -15.81 -1.49
CA ALA A 216 18.20 -15.22 -0.18
C ALA A 216 19.48 -15.79 0.47
N LEU A 217 19.87 -17.04 0.20
CA LEU A 217 21.09 -17.62 0.78
C LEU A 217 22.38 -16.93 0.33
N PRO A 218 22.54 -16.55 -0.95
CA PRO A 218 23.75 -15.85 -1.39
C PRO A 218 23.87 -14.42 -0.84
N THR A 219 22.81 -13.89 -0.23
CA THR A 219 22.66 -12.47 0.13
C THR A 219 22.52 -12.29 1.65
N ASP A 220 21.46 -12.84 2.24
CA ASP A 220 20.99 -12.46 3.59
C ASP A 220 20.80 -13.66 4.57
N ALA A 221 20.88 -14.91 4.08
CA ALA A 221 20.67 -16.11 4.91
C ALA A 221 21.87 -17.05 4.95
N VAL A 222 22.11 -17.70 6.09
CA VAL A 222 23.22 -18.66 6.27
C VAL A 222 22.75 -19.89 7.05
N LEU A 223 22.93 -21.08 6.46
CA LEU A 223 22.93 -22.33 7.24
C LEU A 223 24.38 -22.68 7.57
N LEU A 224 24.67 -22.71 8.86
CA LEU A 224 25.99 -23.09 9.36
C LEU A 224 26.08 -24.63 9.41
N PRO A 225 27.17 -25.25 8.95
CA PRO A 225 27.25 -26.71 8.84
C PRO A 225 27.00 -27.48 10.16
N GLY A 226 27.25 -26.86 11.32
CA GLY A 226 26.93 -27.42 12.65
C GLY A 226 25.56 -27.04 13.22
N SER A 227 24.74 -26.26 12.51
CA SER A 227 23.48 -25.71 13.02
C SER A 227 22.25 -26.42 12.48
N GLU A 228 21.26 -26.65 13.34
CA GLU A 228 19.97 -27.22 12.94
C GLU A 228 18.98 -26.19 12.36
N TYR A 229 19.40 -24.93 12.27
CA TYR A 229 18.55 -23.80 11.88
C TYR A 229 19.30 -22.83 10.97
N VAL A 230 18.55 -22.06 10.18
CA VAL A 230 19.09 -21.01 9.30
C VAL A 230 19.15 -19.70 10.09
N ARG A 231 20.26 -18.96 9.99
CA ARG A 231 20.36 -17.59 10.48
C ARG A 231 20.00 -16.65 9.33
N GLY A 232 18.83 -16.00 9.43
CA GLY A 232 18.43 -14.93 8.52
C GLY A 232 18.82 -13.60 9.14
N THR A 233 19.71 -12.85 8.50
CA THR A 233 19.80 -11.42 8.78
C THR A 233 18.63 -10.74 8.08
N SER A 234 18.22 -9.56 8.56
CA SER A 234 17.25 -8.76 7.84
C SER A 234 17.41 -7.31 8.28
N SER A 235 17.30 -6.39 7.33
CA SER A 235 17.24 -4.95 7.63
C SER A 235 15.81 -4.46 7.83
N TYR A 236 14.84 -5.30 7.44
CA TYR A 236 13.48 -4.90 7.18
C TYR A 236 12.50 -5.94 7.73
N LEU A 237 11.38 -5.46 8.28
CA LEU A 237 10.33 -6.36 8.75
C LEU A 237 9.69 -7.12 7.57
N SER A 238 9.62 -6.49 6.40
CA SER A 238 9.17 -7.10 5.14
C SER A 238 10.06 -8.23 4.62
N GLN A 239 11.37 -8.13 4.80
CA GLN A 239 12.27 -9.28 4.59
C GLN A 239 12.00 -10.35 5.64
N THR A 240 11.80 -9.95 6.90
CA THR A 240 11.51 -10.92 7.96
C THR A 240 10.21 -11.70 7.70
N PHE A 241 9.20 -11.09 7.08
CA PHE A 241 7.96 -11.79 6.71
C PHE A 241 8.16 -12.97 5.79
N THR A 242 9.15 -12.92 4.90
CA THR A 242 9.45 -14.06 4.03
C THR A 242 9.96 -15.22 4.88
N TYR A 243 10.86 -14.98 5.83
CA TYR A 243 11.32 -15.99 6.77
C TYR A 243 10.19 -16.51 7.67
N TRP A 244 9.31 -15.64 8.19
CA TRP A 244 8.16 -16.04 9.02
C TRP A 244 7.17 -16.93 8.29
N ALA A 245 6.86 -16.59 7.04
CA ALA A 245 6.01 -17.41 6.19
C ALA A 245 6.61 -18.80 5.94
N LEU A 246 7.93 -18.88 5.78
CA LEU A 246 8.63 -20.12 5.45
C LEU A 246 8.92 -20.98 6.68
N ALA A 247 9.00 -20.39 7.88
CA ALA A 247 9.41 -21.06 9.10
C ALA A 247 8.37 -21.99 9.74
N LYS A 248 7.12 -22.02 9.22
CA LYS A 248 5.99 -22.74 9.82
C LYS A 248 5.98 -22.67 11.36
N ASP A 249 6.08 -21.45 11.88
CA ASP A 249 5.90 -21.12 13.30
C ASP A 249 7.13 -21.45 14.19
N ARG A 250 8.25 -21.84 13.57
CA ARG A 250 9.55 -22.06 14.23
C ARG A 250 10.55 -20.97 13.85
N ILE A 251 10.27 -19.76 14.29
CA ILE A 251 11.16 -18.61 14.12
C ILE A 251 11.38 -17.95 15.47
N GLY A 252 12.61 -17.52 15.72
CA GLY A 252 12.99 -16.82 16.95
C GLY A 252 13.95 -15.67 16.68
N LEU A 253 13.83 -14.60 17.44
CA LEU A 253 14.83 -13.54 17.44
C LEU A 253 16.06 -14.00 18.24
N VAL A 254 17.22 -14.04 17.60
CA VAL A 254 18.49 -14.42 18.25
C VAL A 254 19.11 -13.21 18.95
N ARG A 255 19.26 -12.11 18.21
CA ARG A 255 19.81 -10.85 18.73
C ARG A 255 19.45 -9.68 17.82
N VAL A 256 19.57 -8.47 18.33
CA VAL A 256 19.58 -7.23 17.54
C VAL A 256 21.00 -6.70 17.55
N TYR A 257 21.51 -6.32 16.38
CA TYR A 257 22.85 -5.77 16.25
C TYR A 257 22.82 -4.48 15.43
N PRO A 258 23.70 -3.51 15.71
CA PRO A 258 23.78 -2.30 14.91
C PRO A 258 24.58 -2.51 13.63
N SER A 259 24.21 -1.79 12.58
CA SER A 259 24.83 -1.86 11.24
C SER A 259 24.86 -0.49 10.57
N GLU A 260 25.49 -0.40 9.39
CA GLU A 260 25.47 0.79 8.53
C GLU A 260 24.07 1.21 8.04
N GLU A 261 23.05 0.37 8.23
CA GLU A 261 21.66 0.63 7.85
C GLU A 261 20.73 0.85 9.05
N GLY A 262 21.28 0.89 10.27
CA GLY A 262 20.50 0.96 11.52
C GLY A 262 20.54 -0.35 12.31
N LEU A 263 19.57 -0.55 13.21
CA LEU A 263 19.45 -1.76 14.03
C LEU A 263 18.85 -2.91 13.20
N LYS A 264 19.54 -4.05 13.16
CA LYS A 264 19.11 -5.24 12.40
C LYS A 264 18.81 -6.41 13.34
N PRO A 265 17.63 -7.03 13.23
CA PRO A 265 17.36 -8.30 13.90
C PRO A 265 18.01 -9.48 13.16
N MET A 266 18.54 -10.43 13.93
CA MET A 266 19.02 -11.72 13.46
C MET A 266 18.03 -12.80 13.88
N TRP A 267 17.51 -13.55 12.92
CA TRP A 267 16.47 -14.55 13.12
C TRP A 267 17.02 -15.96 13.03
N ARG A 268 16.57 -16.82 13.93
CA ARG A 268 16.66 -18.28 13.84
C ARG A 268 15.43 -18.76 13.09
N VAL A 269 15.63 -19.36 11.92
CA VAL A 269 14.57 -19.86 11.04
C VAL A 269 14.66 -21.38 10.97
N GLU A 270 13.56 -22.07 11.26
CA GLU A 270 13.46 -23.54 11.27
C GLU A 270 12.32 -24.07 10.40
N GLY A 271 12.17 -25.40 10.34
CA GLY A 271 11.07 -26.06 9.63
C GLY A 271 11.32 -26.15 8.12
N LYS A 272 10.28 -25.90 7.32
CA LYS A 272 10.30 -26.08 5.86
C LYS A 272 11.40 -25.28 5.16
N TYR A 273 11.69 -24.07 5.65
CA TYR A 273 12.77 -23.28 5.08
C TYR A 273 14.12 -23.97 5.25
N THR A 274 14.40 -24.48 6.46
CA THR A 274 15.65 -25.19 6.75
C THR A 274 15.76 -26.49 5.97
N GLU A 275 14.66 -27.22 5.79
CA GLU A 275 14.61 -28.41 4.93
C GLU A 275 15.03 -28.06 3.49
N ALA A 276 14.44 -27.00 2.91
CA ALA A 276 14.78 -26.55 1.57
C ALA A 276 16.23 -26.05 1.47
N VAL A 277 16.71 -25.30 2.47
CA VAL A 277 18.11 -24.83 2.51
C VAL A 277 19.08 -26.00 2.63
N ARG A 278 18.80 -27.00 3.47
CA ARG A 278 19.62 -28.23 3.59
C ARG A 278 19.69 -28.98 2.27
N GLU A 279 18.56 -29.14 1.59
CA GLU A 279 18.51 -29.75 0.26
C GLU A 279 19.42 -28.98 -0.71
N VAL A 280 19.20 -27.67 -0.86
CA VAL A 280 19.99 -26.78 -1.74
C VAL A 280 21.48 -26.89 -1.46
N LEU A 281 21.90 -26.88 -0.20
CA LEU A 281 23.32 -26.94 0.17
C LEU A 281 23.91 -28.34 -0.03
N SER A 282 23.18 -29.41 0.27
CA SER A 282 23.63 -30.80 0.09
C SER A 282 23.84 -31.15 -1.38
N VAL A 283 22.85 -30.83 -2.22
CA VAL A 283 22.91 -31.07 -3.66
C VAL A 283 23.92 -30.11 -4.29
N GLY A 284 23.92 -28.84 -3.90
CA GLY A 284 24.92 -27.86 -4.32
C GLY A 284 26.35 -28.33 -4.04
N ARG A 285 26.62 -28.92 -2.86
CA ARG A 285 27.94 -29.49 -2.52
C ARG A 285 28.32 -30.63 -3.47
N ALA A 286 27.42 -31.59 -3.69
CA ALA A 286 27.69 -32.71 -4.59
C ALA A 286 27.97 -32.24 -6.03
N VAL A 287 27.18 -31.28 -6.52
CA VAL A 287 27.41 -30.64 -7.83
C VAL A 287 28.78 -29.97 -7.87
N PHE A 288 29.11 -29.19 -6.84
CA PHE A 288 30.36 -28.45 -6.79
C PHE A 288 31.60 -29.37 -6.73
N GLU A 289 31.52 -30.46 -5.97
CA GLU A 289 32.55 -31.50 -5.92
C GLU A 289 32.72 -32.21 -7.28
N ASN A 290 31.61 -32.49 -7.98
CA ASN A 290 31.64 -33.06 -9.33
C ASN A 290 32.26 -32.08 -10.35
N LEU A 291 31.90 -30.80 -10.29
CA LEU A 291 32.48 -29.76 -11.16
C LEU A 291 33.99 -29.63 -10.95
N LEU A 292 34.46 -29.71 -9.71
CA LEU A 292 35.89 -29.71 -9.40
C LEU A 292 36.59 -30.95 -9.95
N ALA A 293 36.02 -32.15 -9.75
CA ALA A 293 36.59 -33.40 -10.24
C ALA A 293 36.69 -33.41 -11.77
N LEU A 294 35.65 -32.94 -12.46
CA LEU A 294 35.61 -32.81 -13.92
C LEU A 294 36.71 -31.86 -14.43
N ASN A 295 36.92 -30.74 -13.74
CA ASN A 295 37.96 -29.79 -14.08
C ASN A 295 39.37 -30.38 -13.92
N GLN A 296 39.60 -31.15 -12.84
CA GLN A 296 40.86 -31.84 -12.60
C GLN A 296 41.15 -32.94 -13.63
N GLN A 297 40.11 -33.63 -14.13
CA GLN A 297 40.25 -34.73 -15.09
C GLN A 297 40.45 -34.27 -16.54
N LEU A 298 39.73 -33.24 -17.00
CA LEU A 298 39.68 -32.89 -18.42
C LEU A 298 40.80 -31.94 -18.90
N LYS A 299 41.58 -31.30 -18.01
CA LYS A 299 42.47 -30.16 -18.35
C LYS A 299 41.80 -29.02 -19.14
N SER A 300 40.48 -29.05 -19.31
CA SER A 300 39.61 -28.10 -20.01
C SER A 300 38.28 -27.92 -19.24
N GLY A 301 38.35 -27.68 -17.93
CA GLY A 301 37.15 -27.52 -17.11
C GLY A 301 36.30 -26.30 -17.48
N ILE A 302 35.26 -26.03 -16.66
CA ILE A 302 34.38 -24.88 -16.86
C ILE A 302 35.22 -23.60 -16.84
N ASP A 303 35.36 -22.99 -18.02
CA ASP A 303 36.01 -21.70 -18.19
C ASP A 303 35.02 -20.57 -17.86
N LEU A 304 35.16 -20.05 -16.64
CA LEU A 304 34.33 -18.96 -16.15
C LEU A 304 34.60 -17.64 -16.90
N ARG A 305 35.73 -17.51 -17.62
CA ARG A 305 36.01 -16.31 -18.45
C ARG A 305 34.98 -16.16 -19.57
N THR A 306 34.40 -17.26 -20.03
CA THR A 306 33.34 -17.25 -21.05
C THR A 306 32.06 -16.55 -20.56
N ALA A 307 31.86 -16.39 -19.24
CA ALA A 307 30.73 -15.67 -18.68
C ALA A 307 30.94 -14.14 -18.67
N LEU A 308 32.19 -13.69 -18.85
CA LEU A 308 32.54 -12.27 -18.96
C LEU A 308 32.35 -11.75 -20.39
N ALA A 309 32.29 -12.66 -21.37
CA ALA A 309 32.06 -12.33 -22.76
C ALA A 309 30.74 -11.58 -22.92
N ASP A 310 30.76 -10.49 -23.68
CA ASP A 310 29.60 -9.64 -24.02
C ASP A 310 28.88 -8.98 -22.84
N VAL A 311 29.50 -8.89 -21.66
CA VAL A 311 29.00 -8.09 -20.54
C VAL A 311 29.79 -6.78 -20.46
N LYS A 312 29.10 -5.63 -20.47
CA LYS A 312 29.78 -4.34 -20.49
C LYS A 312 30.44 -4.03 -19.15
N MET A 313 31.74 -3.79 -19.15
CA MET A 313 32.53 -3.40 -17.97
C MET A 313 33.77 -2.61 -18.41
N ASN A 314 34.44 -1.94 -17.47
CA ASN A 314 35.70 -1.25 -17.78
C ASN A 314 36.87 -2.25 -17.82
N ASP A 315 37.95 -1.89 -18.53
CA ASP A 315 39.08 -2.80 -18.79
C ASP A 315 39.77 -3.28 -17.52
N LYS A 316 39.90 -2.40 -16.52
CA LYS A 316 40.50 -2.75 -15.23
C LYS A 316 39.67 -3.81 -14.49
N LEU A 317 38.36 -3.62 -14.40
CA LEU A 317 37.46 -4.57 -13.77
C LEU A 317 37.42 -5.88 -14.55
N LYS A 318 37.45 -5.81 -15.89
CA LYS A 318 37.53 -7.00 -16.73
C LYS A 318 38.77 -7.83 -16.42
N ALA A 319 39.95 -7.21 -16.35
CA ALA A 319 41.19 -7.88 -15.99
C ALA A 319 41.13 -8.50 -14.58
N ASP A 320 40.61 -7.74 -13.59
CA ASP A 320 40.43 -8.24 -12.22
C ASP A 320 39.51 -9.49 -12.16
N LEU A 321 38.45 -9.52 -12.97
CA LEU A 321 37.52 -10.65 -13.06
C LEU A 321 38.09 -11.83 -13.87
N GLU A 322 38.85 -11.57 -14.92
CA GLU A 322 39.54 -12.63 -15.71
C GLU A 322 40.62 -13.33 -14.89
N GLN A 323 41.32 -12.58 -14.04
CA GLN A 323 42.26 -13.14 -13.05
C GLN A 323 41.50 -14.00 -12.04
N ALA A 324 40.44 -13.48 -11.41
CA ALA A 324 39.64 -14.24 -10.46
C ALA A 324 39.03 -15.51 -11.08
N ALA A 325 38.61 -15.46 -12.35
CA ALA A 325 38.15 -16.62 -13.10
C ALA A 325 39.23 -17.70 -13.29
N GLY A 326 40.49 -17.29 -13.52
CA GLY A 326 41.63 -18.20 -13.66
C GLY A 326 42.05 -18.86 -12.35
N GLU A 327 41.94 -18.13 -11.23
CA GLU A 327 42.29 -18.62 -9.89
C GLU A 327 41.13 -19.42 -9.23
N PHE A 328 39.89 -19.22 -9.70
CA PHE A 328 38.68 -19.68 -9.03
C PHE A 328 38.73 -21.14 -8.57
N TRP A 329 39.04 -22.07 -9.47
CA TRP A 329 39.00 -23.50 -9.15
C TRP A 329 40.13 -23.94 -8.21
N SER A 330 41.27 -23.24 -8.22
CA SER A 330 42.33 -23.45 -7.22
C SER A 330 41.85 -23.05 -5.83
N ARG A 331 41.20 -21.87 -5.71
CA ARG A 331 40.60 -21.39 -4.46
C ARG A 331 39.46 -22.29 -3.97
N VAL A 332 38.66 -22.85 -4.88
CA VAL A 332 37.64 -23.85 -4.55
C VAL A 332 38.28 -25.09 -3.94
N ASN A 333 39.35 -25.59 -4.54
CA ASN A 333 40.06 -26.77 -4.03
C ASN A 333 40.62 -26.52 -2.62
N GLU A 334 41.20 -25.33 -2.40
CA GLU A 334 41.67 -24.87 -1.08
C GLU A 334 40.51 -24.84 -0.06
N LEU A 335 39.37 -24.22 -0.43
CA LEU A 335 38.18 -24.13 0.41
C LEU A 335 37.62 -25.52 0.79
N LEU A 336 37.47 -26.43 -0.18
CA LEU A 336 36.92 -27.77 0.06
C LEU A 336 37.91 -28.66 0.83
N ALA A 337 39.21 -28.53 0.59
CA ALA A 337 40.22 -29.24 1.37
C ALA A 337 40.19 -28.78 2.83
N ARG A 338 40.12 -27.48 3.08
CA ARG A 338 39.99 -26.91 4.42
C ARG A 338 38.70 -27.37 5.10
N TRP A 339 37.58 -27.39 4.38
CA TRP A 339 36.31 -27.88 4.91
C TRP A 339 36.40 -29.37 5.29
N LYS A 340 36.90 -30.23 4.39
CA LYS A 340 37.07 -31.67 4.66
C LYS A 340 38.03 -31.95 5.82
N GLN A 341 39.08 -31.15 5.97
CA GLN A 341 39.99 -31.24 7.11
C GLN A 341 39.24 -30.94 8.41
N LEU A 342 38.55 -29.81 8.47
CA LEU A 342 37.83 -29.40 9.68
C LEU A 342 36.70 -30.38 10.03
N GLU A 343 36.00 -30.96 9.05
CA GLU A 343 34.99 -32.01 9.28
C GLU A 343 35.58 -33.27 9.95
N ARG A 344 36.82 -33.66 9.62
CA ARG A 344 37.51 -34.76 10.31
C ARG A 344 37.91 -34.35 11.73
N GLU A 345 38.48 -33.16 11.89
CA GLU A 345 38.88 -32.64 13.20
C GLU A 345 37.69 -32.52 14.17
N VAL A 346 36.47 -32.22 13.69
CA VAL A 346 35.25 -32.21 14.53
C VAL A 346 34.87 -33.59 15.07
N ASN A 347 35.19 -34.65 14.33
CA ASN A 347 34.92 -36.03 14.75
C ASN A 347 36.02 -36.60 15.65
N GLU A 348 37.22 -36.01 15.61
CA GLU A 348 38.39 -36.45 16.38
C GLU A 348 38.56 -35.70 17.72
N LYS A 349 38.05 -34.46 17.83
CA LYS A 349 38.17 -33.63 19.03
C LYS A 349 36.92 -33.69 19.90
N GLU A 350 37.10 -33.52 21.20
CA GLU A 350 36.02 -33.47 22.20
C GLU A 350 35.93 -32.09 22.85
N ASP A 351 34.80 -31.82 23.51
CA ASP A 351 34.53 -30.64 24.34
C ASP A 351 34.91 -29.28 23.70
N GLU A 352 35.65 -28.42 24.41
CA GLU A 352 35.98 -27.06 23.98
C GLU A 352 36.79 -27.02 22.67
N GLU A 353 37.61 -28.04 22.41
CA GLU A 353 38.37 -28.11 21.16
C GLU A 353 37.47 -28.42 19.97
N ARG A 354 36.47 -29.29 20.16
CA ARG A 354 35.44 -29.55 19.15
C ARG A 354 34.67 -28.28 18.81
N GLU A 355 34.29 -27.50 19.82
CA GLU A 355 33.57 -26.23 19.62
C GLU A 355 34.42 -25.20 18.87
N LYS A 356 35.73 -25.12 19.14
CA LYS A 356 36.66 -24.28 18.36
C LYS A 356 36.69 -24.69 16.89
N VAL A 357 36.76 -25.99 16.59
CA VAL A 357 36.75 -26.48 15.20
C VAL A 357 35.40 -26.21 14.52
N ILE A 358 34.28 -26.41 15.20
CA ILE A 358 32.94 -26.06 14.68
C ILE A 358 32.87 -24.57 14.32
N ASN A 359 33.39 -23.69 15.18
CA ASN A 359 33.46 -22.26 14.90
C ASN A 359 34.32 -21.94 13.65
N GLU A 360 35.41 -22.68 13.41
CA GLU A 360 36.20 -22.54 12.17
C GLU A 360 35.43 -23.03 10.93
N ILE A 361 34.64 -24.11 11.04
CA ILE A 361 33.75 -24.56 9.96
C ILE A 361 32.70 -23.49 9.65
N ASP A 362 32.10 -22.90 10.69
CA ASP A 362 31.06 -21.88 10.53
C ASP A 362 31.60 -20.62 9.82
N LYS A 363 32.88 -20.29 9.99
CA LYS A 363 33.53 -19.20 9.22
C LYS A 363 33.58 -19.48 7.73
N LEU A 364 33.61 -20.75 7.30
CA LEU A 364 33.56 -21.12 5.88
C LEU A 364 32.17 -20.90 5.27
N GLY A 365 31.11 -20.85 6.10
CA GLY A 365 29.73 -20.68 5.68
C GLY A 365 29.47 -19.45 4.81
N LYS A 366 30.25 -18.37 4.96
CA LYS A 366 30.14 -17.16 4.13
C LYS A 366 30.53 -17.36 2.66
N TYR A 367 31.36 -18.35 2.36
CA TYR A 367 31.73 -18.75 1.00
C TYR A 367 30.67 -19.69 0.45
N LEU A 368 30.36 -20.73 1.21
CA LEU A 368 29.49 -21.83 0.79
C LEU A 368 28.04 -21.36 0.58
N ARG A 369 27.56 -20.38 1.38
CA ARG A 369 26.22 -19.79 1.21
C ARG A 369 26.01 -19.11 -0.15
N VAL A 370 27.08 -18.70 -0.84
CA VAL A 370 27.01 -18.11 -2.18
C VAL A 370 27.19 -19.19 -3.24
N LEU A 371 28.23 -20.01 -3.11
CA LEU A 371 28.61 -20.98 -4.13
C LEU A 371 27.61 -22.13 -4.29
N LEU A 372 27.17 -22.72 -3.18
CA LEU A 372 26.36 -23.94 -3.23
C LEU A 372 24.94 -23.67 -3.78
N PRO A 373 24.22 -22.61 -3.39
CA PRO A 373 22.89 -22.33 -3.95
C PRO A 373 22.91 -22.01 -5.45
N LEU A 374 23.96 -21.33 -5.93
CA LEU A 374 24.12 -21.04 -7.36
C LEU A 374 24.45 -22.31 -8.16
N ALA A 375 25.34 -23.17 -7.64
CA ALA A 375 25.63 -24.47 -8.25
C ALA A 375 24.37 -25.36 -8.31
N TYR A 376 23.59 -25.39 -7.24
CA TYR A 376 22.30 -26.07 -7.18
C TYR A 376 21.33 -25.54 -8.24
N ALA A 377 21.17 -24.22 -8.34
CA ALA A 377 20.24 -23.61 -9.29
C ALA A 377 20.58 -23.98 -10.73
N VAL A 378 21.86 -23.95 -11.10
CA VAL A 378 22.33 -24.34 -12.43
C VAL A 378 22.04 -25.82 -12.71
N GLU A 379 22.35 -26.72 -11.78
CA GLU A 379 22.10 -28.15 -11.97
C GLU A 379 20.60 -28.47 -12.04
N ALA A 380 19.81 -27.90 -11.14
CA ALA A 380 18.37 -28.07 -11.13
C ALA A 380 17.74 -27.56 -12.44
N TYR A 381 18.23 -26.44 -12.98
CA TYR A 381 17.80 -25.92 -14.27
C TYR A 381 18.16 -26.86 -15.42
N LYS A 382 19.39 -27.39 -15.45
CA LYS A 382 19.84 -28.37 -16.46
C LYS A 382 19.03 -29.66 -16.44
N ARG A 383 18.57 -30.10 -15.27
CA ARG A 383 17.72 -31.29 -15.10
C ARG A 383 16.24 -31.03 -15.37
N GLY A 384 15.83 -29.77 -15.60
CA GLY A 384 14.42 -29.39 -15.75
C GLY A 384 13.64 -29.39 -14.43
N GLU A 385 14.32 -29.44 -13.28
CA GLU A 385 13.75 -29.37 -11.93
C GLU A 385 13.56 -27.93 -11.42
N LEU A 386 14.08 -26.96 -12.17
CA LEU A 386 13.89 -25.53 -11.97
C LEU A 386 13.52 -24.92 -13.33
N SER A 387 12.34 -24.30 -13.44
CA SER A 387 11.94 -23.66 -14.69
C SER A 387 12.69 -22.34 -14.92
N ARG A 388 12.66 -21.82 -16.16
CA ARG A 388 13.24 -20.50 -16.49
C ARG A 388 12.60 -19.40 -15.64
N GLU A 389 11.30 -19.49 -15.42
CA GLU A 389 10.53 -18.54 -14.61
C GLU A 389 10.89 -18.62 -13.12
N GLU A 390 11.11 -19.82 -12.58
CA GLU A 390 11.55 -20.01 -11.19
C GLU A 390 12.99 -19.51 -10.97
N ALA A 391 13.85 -19.70 -11.97
CA ALA A 391 15.20 -19.15 -11.98
C ALA A 391 15.18 -17.61 -12.04
N ALA A 392 14.35 -17.02 -12.90
CA ALA A 392 14.15 -15.57 -12.93
C ALA A 392 13.65 -15.04 -11.58
N LEU A 393 12.70 -15.75 -10.96
CA LEU A 393 12.18 -15.39 -9.65
C LEU A 393 13.26 -15.46 -8.56
N ALA A 394 14.17 -16.43 -8.61
CA ALA A 394 15.30 -16.50 -7.69
C ALA A 394 16.26 -15.30 -7.85
N VAL A 395 16.54 -14.88 -9.08
CA VAL A 395 17.32 -13.66 -9.38
C VAL A 395 16.62 -12.42 -8.82
N ILE A 396 15.30 -12.30 -9.02
CA ILE A 396 14.51 -11.20 -8.46
C ILE A 396 14.57 -11.21 -6.93
N PHE A 397 14.47 -12.37 -6.27
CA PHE A 397 14.62 -12.42 -4.82
C PHE A 397 16.01 -11.93 -4.38
N ALA A 398 17.10 -12.36 -5.03
CA ALA A 398 18.43 -11.84 -4.72
C ALA A 398 18.50 -10.30 -4.81
N VAL A 399 17.82 -9.69 -5.79
CA VAL A 399 17.68 -8.23 -5.91
C VAL A 399 16.80 -7.63 -4.80
N LEU A 400 15.71 -8.29 -4.42
CA LEU A 400 14.84 -7.82 -3.34
C LEU A 400 15.56 -7.79 -1.98
N TYR A 401 16.52 -8.69 -1.73
CA TYR A 401 17.38 -8.63 -0.55
C TYR A 401 18.45 -7.53 -0.71
N ASP A 402 19.47 -7.75 -1.54
CA ASP A 402 20.69 -6.93 -1.57
C ASP A 402 20.81 -6.01 -2.79
N GLY A 403 19.84 -6.06 -3.71
CA GLY A 403 19.84 -5.23 -4.91
C GLY A 403 19.14 -3.88 -4.78
N THR A 404 19.14 -3.13 -5.88
CA THR A 404 18.41 -1.89 -6.08
C THR A 404 17.59 -1.96 -7.37
N VAL A 405 16.39 -1.37 -7.35
CA VAL A 405 15.47 -1.35 -8.50
C VAL A 405 15.16 0.12 -8.81
N PHE A 406 15.42 0.52 -10.05
CA PHE A 406 15.11 1.86 -10.59
C PHE A 406 14.28 1.71 -11.84
N ARG A 407 13.43 2.69 -12.17
CA ARG A 407 12.63 2.68 -13.40
C ARG A 407 13.52 2.46 -14.66
N GLY A 408 13.53 1.24 -15.20
CA GLY A 408 14.35 0.82 -16.34
C GLY A 408 15.69 0.13 -16.04
N GLU A 409 16.01 -0.14 -14.78
CA GLU A 409 17.24 -0.82 -14.37
C GLU A 409 17.07 -1.65 -13.08
N ILE A 410 17.61 -2.87 -13.12
CA ILE A 410 17.75 -3.74 -11.94
C ILE A 410 19.23 -3.95 -11.64
N GLN A 411 19.64 -3.75 -10.39
CA GLN A 411 21.01 -3.94 -9.92
C GLN A 411 21.05 -4.99 -8.81
N LEU A 412 21.90 -6.01 -8.96
CA LEU A 412 22.27 -6.95 -7.91
C LEU A 412 23.65 -6.57 -7.36
N VAL A 413 23.75 -6.40 -6.04
CA VAL A 413 25.02 -6.15 -5.36
C VAL A 413 25.63 -7.49 -4.93
N VAL A 414 26.86 -7.75 -5.36
CA VAL A 414 27.63 -8.94 -4.99
C VAL A 414 28.70 -8.52 -3.99
N GLY A 415 28.44 -8.78 -2.71
CA GLY A 415 29.40 -8.56 -1.62
C GLY A 415 30.49 -9.63 -1.55
N GLY A 416 31.51 -9.40 -0.73
CA GLY A 416 32.58 -10.37 -0.44
C GLY A 416 32.79 -10.58 1.07
N PRO A 417 33.79 -11.39 1.47
CA PRO A 417 34.20 -11.49 2.87
C PRO A 417 35.06 -10.27 3.26
N GLU A 418 34.49 -9.06 3.20
CA GLU A 418 35.20 -7.76 3.28
C GLU A 418 35.90 -7.50 4.62
N HIS A 419 35.75 -8.39 5.60
CA HIS A 419 36.32 -8.29 6.95
C HIS A 419 37.35 -9.39 7.26
N GLU A 420 37.77 -10.17 6.26
CA GLU A 420 38.91 -11.06 6.38
C GLU A 420 40.18 -10.42 5.83
N GLU A 421 41.26 -10.51 6.61
CA GLU A 421 42.58 -10.02 6.21
C GLU A 421 43.13 -10.82 5.03
N GLU A 422 42.93 -12.15 5.03
CA GLU A 422 43.36 -13.07 3.98
C GLU A 422 42.21 -14.00 3.57
N PRO A 423 41.26 -13.52 2.76
CA PRO A 423 40.12 -14.35 2.37
C PRO A 423 40.52 -15.39 1.32
N ILE A 424 40.04 -16.63 1.47
CA ILE A 424 40.21 -17.71 0.49
C ILE A 424 39.63 -17.31 -0.87
N MET A 425 38.52 -16.57 -0.86
CA MET A 425 37.88 -16.01 -2.06
C MET A 425 37.46 -14.57 -1.86
N THR A 426 37.51 -13.78 -2.92
CA THR A 426 37.13 -12.36 -2.90
C THR A 426 35.77 -12.13 -3.55
N HIS A 427 35.21 -10.91 -3.43
CA HIS A 427 33.98 -10.53 -4.15
C HIS A 427 34.10 -10.72 -5.68
N ASN A 428 35.30 -10.62 -6.25
CA ASN A 428 35.53 -10.88 -7.68
C ASN A 428 35.26 -12.34 -8.04
N HIS A 429 35.71 -13.28 -7.19
CA HIS A 429 35.45 -14.71 -7.39
C HIS A 429 33.95 -15.02 -7.35
N PHE A 430 33.23 -14.43 -6.39
CA PHE A 430 31.77 -14.56 -6.32
C PHE A 430 31.06 -13.91 -7.51
N THR A 431 31.54 -12.76 -7.98
CA THR A 431 30.95 -12.05 -9.13
C THR A 431 31.09 -12.87 -10.40
N VAL A 432 32.28 -13.42 -10.66
CA VAL A 432 32.51 -14.32 -11.80
C VAL A 432 31.58 -15.54 -11.73
N PHE A 433 31.42 -16.12 -10.53
CA PHE A 433 30.56 -17.29 -10.35
C PHE A 433 29.07 -16.95 -10.53
N TRP A 434 28.63 -15.78 -10.07
CA TRP A 434 27.30 -15.24 -10.36
C TRP A 434 27.07 -15.08 -11.85
N LEU A 435 28.01 -14.47 -12.58
CA LEU A 435 27.89 -14.28 -14.03
C LEU A 435 27.81 -15.62 -14.77
N TRP A 436 28.60 -16.61 -14.35
CA TRP A 436 28.50 -17.97 -14.87
C TRP A 436 27.13 -18.58 -14.58
N ALA A 437 26.66 -18.53 -13.33
CA ALA A 437 25.36 -19.09 -12.97
C ALA A 437 24.21 -18.43 -13.75
N LEU A 438 24.22 -17.09 -13.87
CA LEU A 438 23.23 -16.36 -14.66
C LEU A 438 23.25 -16.81 -16.13
N LYS A 439 24.43 -16.93 -16.74
CA LYS A 439 24.58 -17.42 -18.12
C LYS A 439 23.99 -18.82 -18.29
N GLU A 440 24.29 -19.75 -17.39
CA GLU A 440 23.78 -21.12 -17.45
C GLU A 440 22.26 -21.20 -17.22
N LEU A 441 21.70 -20.26 -16.44
CA LEU A 441 20.26 -20.10 -16.24
C LEU A 441 19.57 -19.38 -17.42
N GLY A 442 20.31 -18.99 -18.46
CA GLY A 442 19.78 -18.29 -19.63
C GLY A 442 19.58 -16.79 -19.45
N PHE A 443 20.18 -16.17 -18.43
CA PHE A 443 20.10 -14.74 -18.18
C PHE A 443 21.44 -14.06 -18.43
N LYS A 444 21.41 -12.98 -19.19
CA LYS A 444 22.62 -12.20 -19.51
C LYS A 444 22.49 -10.79 -18.96
N PRO A 445 23.29 -10.38 -17.97
CA PRO A 445 23.29 -9.00 -17.51
C PRO A 445 23.84 -8.06 -18.58
N SER A 446 23.40 -6.82 -18.55
CA SER A 446 23.85 -5.78 -19.49
C SER A 446 25.25 -5.25 -19.16
N ALA A 447 25.58 -5.17 -17.87
CA ALA A 447 26.84 -4.59 -17.42
C ALA A 447 27.25 -5.09 -16.03
N VAL A 448 28.54 -4.94 -15.71
CA VAL A 448 29.07 -5.04 -14.35
C VAL A 448 29.84 -3.78 -14.01
N TYR A 449 29.56 -3.23 -12.83
CA TYR A 449 30.20 -2.03 -12.31
C TYR A 449 30.94 -2.33 -11.02
N ARG A 450 32.06 -1.63 -10.82
CA ARG A 450 32.78 -1.66 -9.54
C ARG A 450 32.06 -0.80 -8.52
N GLY A 451 31.60 -1.43 -7.44
CA GLY A 451 31.13 -0.76 -6.23
C GLY A 451 32.30 -0.51 -5.26
N ARG A 452 32.01 0.12 -4.13
CA ARG A 452 32.97 0.22 -3.01
C ARG A 452 32.78 -1.02 -2.12
N GLY A 453 33.75 -1.94 -2.15
CA GLY A 453 33.71 -3.21 -1.42
C GLY A 453 33.05 -4.36 -2.19
N SER A 454 32.17 -4.05 -3.14
CA SER A 454 31.33 -4.99 -3.88
C SER A 454 31.39 -4.80 -5.40
N GLN A 455 30.80 -5.73 -6.13
CA GLN A 455 30.52 -5.58 -7.57
C GLN A 455 29.01 -5.48 -7.80
N ILE A 456 28.60 -4.76 -8.84
CA ILE A 456 27.19 -4.55 -9.18
C ILE A 456 26.92 -5.18 -10.54
N ILE A 457 26.03 -6.17 -10.58
CA ILE A 457 25.53 -6.79 -11.80
C ILE A 457 24.23 -6.07 -12.21
N ALA A 458 24.18 -5.51 -13.41
CA ALA A 458 23.07 -4.66 -13.84
C ALA A 458 22.33 -5.20 -15.07
N TYR A 459 21.00 -5.13 -15.05
CA TYR A 459 20.09 -5.40 -16.16
C TYR A 459 19.47 -4.10 -16.65
N ARG A 460 19.64 -3.81 -17.95
CA ARG A 460 19.12 -2.61 -18.63
C ARG A 460 18.69 -2.98 -20.05
N GLY A 461 17.79 -2.18 -20.64
CA GLY A 461 17.37 -2.33 -22.04
C GLY A 461 16.86 -3.74 -22.36
N ASP A 462 17.31 -4.31 -23.47
CA ASP A 462 16.88 -5.63 -23.94
C ASP A 462 17.15 -6.74 -22.92
N LYS A 463 18.26 -6.63 -22.16
CA LYS A 463 18.59 -7.61 -21.11
C LYS A 463 17.66 -7.54 -19.91
N LEU A 464 17.15 -6.36 -19.60
CA LEU A 464 16.09 -6.22 -18.62
C LEU A 464 14.78 -6.80 -19.18
N ASN A 465 14.45 -6.54 -20.45
CA ASN A 465 13.26 -7.10 -21.09
C ASN A 465 13.27 -8.63 -21.10
N GLU A 466 14.40 -9.29 -21.41
CA GLU A 466 14.56 -10.75 -21.33
C GLU A 466 14.28 -11.30 -19.91
N LEU A 467 14.69 -10.57 -18.87
CA LEU A 467 14.41 -10.94 -17.48
C LEU A 467 12.92 -10.71 -17.12
N LEU A 468 12.32 -9.61 -17.58
CA LEU A 468 10.91 -9.28 -17.34
C LEU A 468 9.96 -10.21 -18.12
N GLU A 469 10.37 -10.67 -19.29
CA GLU A 469 9.67 -11.71 -20.05
C GLU A 469 9.59 -13.01 -19.22
N ALA A 470 10.72 -13.47 -18.68
CA ALA A 470 10.78 -14.67 -17.86
C ALA A 470 10.03 -14.54 -16.53
N ILE A 471 9.90 -13.33 -15.95
CA ILE A 471 9.14 -13.12 -14.72
C ILE A 471 7.63 -12.95 -14.96
N THR A 472 7.21 -12.65 -16.19
CA THR A 472 5.80 -12.37 -16.52
C THR A 472 4.86 -13.51 -16.11
N PRO A 473 5.17 -14.81 -16.34
CA PRO A 473 4.33 -15.90 -15.85
C PRO A 473 4.22 -15.97 -14.32
N MET A 474 5.17 -15.39 -13.59
CA MET A 474 5.22 -15.33 -12.12
C MET A 474 4.51 -14.10 -11.53
N LEU A 475 4.01 -13.17 -12.36
CA LEU A 475 3.19 -12.04 -11.92
C LEU A 475 2.05 -12.41 -10.94
N PRO A 476 1.29 -13.52 -11.11
CA PRO A 476 0.28 -13.90 -10.15
C PRO A 476 0.83 -14.14 -8.74
N LEU A 477 2.04 -14.73 -8.63
CA LEU A 477 2.71 -14.97 -7.36
C LEU A 477 3.21 -13.66 -6.76
N LEU A 478 3.80 -12.79 -7.58
CA LEU A 478 4.28 -11.48 -7.13
C LEU A 478 3.12 -10.60 -6.63
N TYR A 479 1.97 -10.59 -7.30
CA TYR A 479 0.77 -9.91 -6.79
C TYR A 479 0.29 -10.52 -5.47
N GLN A 480 0.25 -11.84 -5.36
CA GLN A 480 -0.16 -12.50 -4.11
C GLN A 480 0.77 -12.11 -2.97
N LEU A 481 2.09 -12.08 -3.21
CA LEU A 481 3.09 -11.66 -2.23
C LEU A 481 2.90 -10.20 -1.84
N ARG A 482 2.87 -9.29 -2.82
CA ARG A 482 2.68 -7.84 -2.64
C ARG A 482 1.41 -7.53 -1.86
N ASP A 483 0.27 -8.05 -2.32
CA ASP A 483 -1.04 -7.80 -1.70
C ASP A 483 -1.12 -8.40 -0.29
N ALA A 484 -0.46 -9.54 -0.05
CA ALA A 484 -0.40 -10.15 1.28
C ALA A 484 0.47 -9.34 2.25
N ILE A 485 1.66 -8.90 1.82
CA ILE A 485 2.53 -8.03 2.63
C ILE A 485 1.83 -6.70 2.89
N ALA A 486 1.15 -6.11 1.90
CA ALA A 486 0.43 -4.85 2.07
C ALA A 486 -0.70 -4.95 3.09
N LYS A 487 -1.50 -6.02 3.05
CA LYS A 487 -2.59 -6.26 4.03
C LYS A 487 -2.05 -6.55 5.42
N PHE A 488 -0.97 -7.31 5.48
CA PHE A 488 -0.27 -7.56 6.72
C PHE A 488 0.25 -6.24 7.32
N ALA A 489 0.89 -5.38 6.51
CA ALA A 489 1.41 -4.09 6.95
C ALA A 489 0.32 -3.23 7.60
N ASP A 490 -0.86 -3.15 6.98
CA ASP A 490 -2.01 -2.43 7.55
C ASP A 490 -2.42 -2.98 8.91
N ALA A 491 -2.58 -4.30 9.01
CA ALA A 491 -3.06 -4.95 10.22
C ALA A 491 -2.02 -4.91 11.36
N PHE A 492 -0.76 -5.15 11.02
CA PHE A 492 0.34 -5.19 11.99
C PHE A 492 0.69 -3.80 12.50
N ARG A 493 0.56 -2.76 11.68
CA ARG A 493 0.72 -1.36 12.12
C ARG A 493 -0.24 -1.02 13.26
N VAL A 494 -1.51 -1.46 13.17
CA VAL A 494 -2.51 -1.22 14.23
C VAL A 494 -2.10 -1.92 15.53
N VAL A 495 -1.77 -3.21 15.45
CA VAL A 495 -1.42 -4.01 16.64
C VAL A 495 -0.10 -3.58 17.26
N THR A 496 0.92 -3.29 16.46
CA THR A 496 2.20 -2.79 16.97
C THR A 496 2.06 -1.40 17.58
N HIS A 497 1.29 -0.52 16.96
CA HIS A 497 1.01 0.79 17.54
C HIS A 497 0.36 0.66 18.93
N GLU A 498 -0.66 -0.18 19.06
CA GLU A 498 -1.32 -0.40 20.36
C GLU A 498 -0.39 -1.03 21.39
N ALA A 499 0.34 -2.09 21.02
CA ALA A 499 1.25 -2.79 21.92
C ALA A 499 2.39 -1.88 22.40
N ILE A 500 3.02 -1.14 21.49
CA ILE A 500 4.14 -0.25 21.80
C ILE A 500 3.67 0.96 22.62
N LYS A 501 2.55 1.58 22.25
CA LYS A 501 1.98 2.72 23.00
C LYS A 501 1.64 2.35 24.43
N ARG A 502 1.08 1.16 24.66
CA ARG A 502 0.75 0.68 26.01
C ARG A 502 1.98 0.35 26.83
N LYS A 503 2.95 -0.38 26.26
CA LYS A 503 4.10 -0.90 26.99
C LYS A 503 5.18 0.14 27.24
N PHE A 504 5.38 1.05 26.29
CA PHE A 504 6.48 2.02 26.31
C PHE A 504 6.00 3.48 26.32
N GLY A 505 4.70 3.75 26.16
CA GLY A 505 4.18 5.13 26.09
C GLY A 505 4.51 5.86 24.79
N ILE A 506 5.01 5.16 23.77
CA ILE A 506 5.50 5.74 22.51
C ILE A 506 4.41 5.59 21.43
N GLU A 507 4.07 6.70 20.76
CA GLU A 507 3.28 6.61 19.54
C GLU A 507 4.15 6.06 18.41
N TRP A 508 3.92 4.81 18.01
CA TRP A 508 4.71 4.13 16.99
C TRP A 508 4.18 4.44 15.58
N ALA A 509 5.00 5.09 14.74
CA ALA A 509 4.62 5.50 13.38
C ALA A 509 5.25 4.67 12.25
N TYR A 510 5.91 3.54 12.56
CA TYR A 510 6.54 2.68 11.56
C TYR A 510 5.51 2.01 10.63
N ASP A 511 5.78 2.06 9.32
CA ASP A 511 4.98 1.39 8.29
C ASP A 511 5.90 0.56 7.39
N VAL A 512 5.62 -0.74 7.32
CA VAL A 512 6.33 -1.73 6.49
C VAL A 512 6.36 -1.34 5.02
N ARG A 513 5.34 -0.62 4.53
CA ARG A 513 5.29 -0.14 3.14
C ARG A 513 6.38 0.86 2.80
N ASN A 514 6.98 1.50 3.80
CA ASN A 514 8.06 2.45 3.60
C ASN A 514 9.42 1.77 3.45
N GLU A 515 9.52 0.47 3.75
CA GLU A 515 10.75 -0.32 3.66
C GLU A 515 11.18 -0.55 2.21
N ARG A 516 12.50 -0.66 1.99
CA ARG A 516 13.06 -0.81 0.63
C ARG A 516 12.63 -2.11 -0.03
N PHE A 517 12.51 -3.21 0.72
CA PHE A 517 12.11 -4.49 0.15
C PHE A 517 10.70 -4.41 -0.46
N PHE A 518 9.72 -3.84 0.25
CA PHE A 518 8.37 -3.67 -0.29
C PHE A 518 8.35 -2.74 -1.51
N LYS A 519 9.09 -1.61 -1.46
CA LYS A 519 9.22 -0.68 -2.59
C LYS A 519 9.86 -1.34 -3.82
N LYS A 520 10.89 -2.15 -3.64
CA LYS A 520 11.54 -2.91 -4.72
C LYS A 520 10.57 -3.94 -5.32
N LEU A 521 9.78 -4.62 -4.50
CA LEU A 521 8.76 -5.57 -4.96
C LEU A 521 7.68 -4.88 -5.79
N GLU A 522 7.14 -3.76 -5.31
CA GLU A 522 6.19 -2.93 -6.07
C GLU A 522 6.76 -2.51 -7.42
N GLU A 523 8.00 -1.99 -7.43
CA GLU A 523 8.64 -1.53 -8.65
C GLU A 523 8.89 -2.67 -9.66
N VAL A 524 9.32 -3.86 -9.19
CA VAL A 524 9.47 -5.05 -10.07
C VAL A 524 8.12 -5.48 -10.65
N VAL A 525 7.05 -5.46 -9.85
CA VAL A 525 5.70 -5.76 -10.33
C VAL A 525 5.28 -4.77 -11.41
N THR A 526 5.49 -3.48 -11.18
CA THR A 526 5.18 -2.43 -12.15
C THR A 526 6.00 -2.57 -13.44
N MET A 527 7.28 -2.93 -13.35
CA MET A 527 8.11 -3.19 -14.54
C MET A 527 7.57 -4.37 -15.37
N ALA A 528 7.16 -5.46 -14.71
CA ALA A 528 6.59 -6.61 -15.39
C ALA A 528 5.19 -6.31 -15.97
N GLU A 529 4.37 -5.51 -15.28
CA GLU A 529 3.12 -4.95 -15.82
C GLU A 529 3.38 -4.12 -17.09
N ASP A 530 4.34 -3.19 -17.04
CA ASP A 530 4.73 -2.34 -18.17
C ASP A 530 5.32 -3.15 -19.34
N TYR A 531 6.02 -4.25 -19.05
CA TYR A 531 6.48 -5.18 -20.07
C TYR A 531 5.30 -5.87 -20.77
N VAL A 532 4.35 -6.42 -20.01
CA VAL A 532 3.14 -7.03 -20.57
C VAL A 532 2.33 -6.01 -21.37
N TYR A 533 2.12 -4.81 -20.81
CA TYR A 533 1.35 -3.75 -21.46
C TYR A 533 1.92 -3.37 -22.83
N ARG A 534 3.25 -3.37 -23.01
CA ARG A 534 3.90 -2.96 -24.25
C ARG A 534 4.01 -4.07 -25.30
N ASN A 535 4.12 -5.33 -24.87
CA ASN A 535 4.46 -6.44 -25.76
C ASN A 535 3.28 -7.38 -26.05
N ILE A 536 2.15 -7.22 -25.35
CA ILE A 536 1.00 -8.10 -25.58
C ILE A 536 0.20 -7.67 -26.82
N ALA A 537 -0.06 -8.62 -27.70
CA ALA A 537 -1.02 -8.46 -28.79
C ALA A 537 -2.40 -8.98 -28.34
N VAL A 538 -3.46 -8.25 -28.68
CA VAL A 538 -4.84 -8.66 -28.39
C VAL A 538 -5.62 -8.87 -29.67
N GLU A 539 -6.05 -10.11 -29.90
CA GLU A 539 -6.74 -10.51 -31.13
C GLU A 539 -8.19 -10.91 -30.85
N ARG A 540 -9.08 -10.44 -31.73
CA ARG A 540 -10.51 -10.79 -31.71
C ARG A 540 -10.78 -11.97 -32.63
N GLY A 541 -11.48 -12.99 -32.13
CA GLY A 541 -12.05 -14.06 -32.95
C GLY A 541 -13.34 -13.64 -33.67
N PRO A 542 -13.87 -14.49 -34.55
CA PRO A 542 -15.14 -14.23 -35.23
C PRO A 542 -16.31 -14.14 -34.23
N LEU A 543 -17.38 -13.43 -34.61
CA LEU A 543 -18.63 -13.46 -33.86
C LEU A 543 -19.27 -14.85 -33.94
N ASP A 544 -19.56 -15.42 -32.78
CA ASP A 544 -20.32 -16.66 -32.63
C ASP A 544 -21.74 -16.33 -32.10
N THR A 545 -22.75 -16.64 -32.91
CA THR A 545 -24.17 -16.48 -32.60
C THR A 545 -24.89 -17.81 -32.31
N SER A 546 -24.17 -18.93 -32.27
CA SER A 546 -24.76 -20.27 -32.09
C SER A 546 -25.32 -20.53 -30.69
N GLY A 547 -24.93 -19.72 -29.69
CA GLY A 547 -25.36 -19.84 -28.31
C GLY A 547 -26.48 -18.88 -27.90
N SER A 548 -26.93 -18.99 -26.65
CA SER A 548 -27.95 -18.11 -26.04
C SER A 548 -27.64 -16.61 -26.09
N HIS A 549 -26.36 -16.25 -26.21
CA HIS A 549 -25.88 -14.88 -26.27
C HIS A 549 -24.78 -14.80 -27.33
N PRO A 550 -24.82 -13.81 -28.24
CA PRO A 550 -23.72 -13.54 -29.16
C PRO A 550 -22.42 -13.30 -28.38
N LYS A 551 -21.31 -13.87 -28.87
CA LYS A 551 -20.01 -13.75 -28.21
C LYS A 551 -18.86 -13.69 -29.20
N THR A 552 -17.73 -13.19 -28.75
CA THR A 552 -16.43 -13.37 -29.41
C THR A 552 -15.39 -13.88 -28.40
N VAL A 553 -14.36 -14.57 -28.89
CA VAL A 553 -13.18 -14.93 -28.09
C VAL A 553 -12.14 -13.85 -28.30
N ILE A 554 -11.67 -13.24 -27.21
CA ILE A 554 -10.49 -12.37 -27.23
C ILE A 554 -9.29 -13.19 -26.76
N ARG A 555 -8.24 -13.23 -27.58
CA ARG A 555 -6.98 -13.95 -27.32
C ARG A 555 -5.87 -12.95 -27.00
N PHE A 556 -5.08 -13.27 -26.00
CA PHE A 556 -3.91 -12.52 -25.58
C PHE A 556 -2.68 -13.28 -26.01
N LYS A 557 -1.83 -12.64 -26.82
CA LYS A 557 -0.61 -13.24 -27.33
C LYS A 557 0.61 -12.47 -26.86
N LEU A 558 1.65 -13.20 -26.48
CA LEU A 558 2.98 -12.66 -26.20
C LEU A 558 3.94 -13.38 -27.13
N ASP A 559 4.74 -12.63 -27.90
CA ASP A 559 5.64 -13.16 -28.94
C ASP A 559 4.95 -14.09 -29.95
N GLY A 560 3.67 -13.81 -30.24
CA GLY A 560 2.86 -14.59 -31.18
C GLY A 560 2.17 -15.83 -30.59
N GLU A 561 2.52 -16.24 -29.37
CA GLU A 561 1.91 -17.38 -28.69
C GLU A 561 0.69 -16.99 -27.85
N GLU A 562 -0.42 -17.74 -27.95
CA GLU A 562 -1.60 -17.51 -27.11
C GLU A 562 -1.32 -17.91 -25.66
N ILE A 563 -1.24 -16.91 -24.77
CA ILE A 563 -0.98 -17.12 -23.34
C ILE A 563 -2.25 -17.14 -22.49
N ALA A 564 -3.34 -16.52 -22.98
CA ALA A 564 -4.64 -16.53 -22.33
C ALA A 564 -5.76 -16.15 -23.32
N SER A 565 -7.01 -16.45 -22.94
CA SER A 565 -8.19 -15.97 -23.68
C SER A 565 -9.40 -15.76 -22.77
N ILE A 566 -10.32 -14.90 -23.21
CA ILE A 566 -11.58 -14.59 -22.51
C ILE A 566 -12.72 -14.46 -23.52
N ASN A 567 -13.90 -14.96 -23.17
CA ASN A 567 -15.08 -14.76 -24.00
C ASN A 567 -15.76 -13.45 -23.62
N VAL A 568 -16.08 -12.60 -24.60
CA VAL A 568 -16.90 -11.40 -24.41
C VAL A 568 -18.28 -11.65 -24.99
N TYR A 569 -19.31 -11.52 -24.15
CA TYR A 569 -20.71 -11.76 -24.48
C TYR A 569 -21.49 -10.46 -24.57
N TRP A 570 -22.47 -10.43 -25.47
CA TRP A 570 -23.56 -9.47 -25.42
C TRP A 570 -24.79 -10.11 -24.75
N THR A 571 -25.21 -9.55 -23.62
CA THR A 571 -26.32 -10.10 -22.81
C THR A 571 -27.69 -9.51 -23.16
N GLY A 572 -27.79 -8.74 -24.24
CA GLY A 572 -28.96 -7.91 -24.55
C GLY A 572 -29.01 -6.58 -23.76
N LYS A 573 -28.22 -6.45 -22.69
CA LYS A 573 -28.12 -5.22 -21.90
C LYS A 573 -26.68 -4.76 -21.70
N VAL A 574 -25.78 -5.66 -21.35
CA VAL A 574 -24.38 -5.30 -21.02
C VAL A 574 -23.38 -6.18 -21.77
N LEU A 575 -22.18 -5.65 -21.95
CA LEU A 575 -21.01 -6.44 -22.28
C LEU A 575 -20.57 -7.21 -21.03
N HIS A 576 -20.26 -8.48 -21.20
CA HIS A 576 -19.85 -9.34 -20.11
C HIS A 576 -18.70 -10.22 -20.59
N ALA A 577 -17.50 -9.97 -20.08
CA ALA A 577 -16.34 -10.80 -20.34
C ALA A 577 -16.25 -11.88 -19.26
N LYS A 578 -16.07 -13.14 -19.66
CA LYS A 578 -16.05 -14.28 -18.73
C LYS A 578 -15.08 -15.36 -19.18
N PHE A 579 -14.26 -15.81 -18.24
CA PHE A 579 -13.45 -17.02 -18.33
C PHE A 579 -13.84 -18.00 -17.21
N ALA A 580 -13.75 -19.30 -17.48
CA ALA A 580 -13.93 -20.34 -16.46
C ALA A 580 -13.01 -21.54 -16.74
N GLY A 581 -12.09 -21.84 -15.83
CA GLY A 581 -11.09 -22.89 -16.04
C GLY A 581 -10.36 -23.33 -14.77
N SER A 582 -9.11 -23.76 -14.93
CA SER A 582 -8.19 -24.05 -13.81
C SER A 582 -7.81 -22.78 -13.06
N ARG A 583 -7.35 -22.93 -11.82
CA ARG A 583 -6.90 -21.81 -10.98
C ARG A 583 -5.79 -21.01 -11.65
N GLU A 584 -4.77 -21.73 -12.11
CA GLU A 584 -3.58 -21.19 -12.76
C GLU A 584 -3.93 -20.35 -14.00
N LYS A 585 -4.77 -20.87 -14.92
CA LYS A 585 -5.21 -20.13 -16.10
C LYS A 585 -6.03 -18.89 -15.74
N ALA A 586 -6.87 -18.96 -14.70
CA ALA A 586 -7.63 -17.82 -14.22
C ALA A 586 -6.73 -16.74 -13.59
N GLU A 587 -5.74 -17.14 -12.79
CA GLU A 587 -4.76 -16.25 -12.16
C GLU A 587 -3.85 -15.59 -13.20
N ARG A 588 -3.41 -16.35 -14.23
CA ARG A 588 -2.66 -15.80 -15.38
C ARG A 588 -3.48 -14.77 -16.15
N LEU A 589 -4.72 -15.10 -16.53
CA LEU A 589 -5.61 -14.17 -17.23
C LEU A 589 -5.89 -12.91 -16.42
N ALA A 590 -6.16 -13.04 -15.12
CA ALA A 590 -6.40 -11.89 -14.27
C ALA A 590 -5.16 -10.99 -14.17
N SER A 591 -3.97 -11.57 -14.16
CA SER A 591 -2.71 -10.82 -14.11
C SER A 591 -2.45 -10.03 -15.40
N ILE A 592 -2.74 -10.62 -16.56
CA ILE A 592 -2.70 -9.94 -17.86
C ILE A 592 -3.70 -8.78 -17.87
N LEU A 593 -4.95 -9.03 -17.50
CA LEU A 593 -5.99 -7.99 -17.49
C LEU A 593 -5.63 -6.83 -16.55
N ARG A 594 -4.97 -7.10 -15.42
CA ARG A 594 -4.44 -6.09 -14.50
C ARG A 594 -3.31 -5.26 -15.11
N ALA A 595 -2.34 -5.93 -15.74
CA ALA A 595 -1.27 -5.25 -16.47
C ALA A 595 -1.79 -4.33 -17.57
N LEU A 596 -2.92 -4.67 -18.20
CA LEU A 596 -3.60 -3.82 -19.18
C LEU A 596 -4.44 -2.66 -18.59
N GLY A 597 -4.38 -2.47 -17.27
CA GLY A 597 -5.11 -1.43 -16.54
C GLY A 597 -6.52 -1.85 -16.08
N GLY A 598 -6.86 -3.13 -16.18
CA GLY A 598 -8.16 -3.67 -15.75
C GLY A 598 -8.20 -4.10 -14.29
N GLN A 599 -9.41 -4.19 -13.74
CA GLN A 599 -9.63 -4.76 -12.41
C GLN A 599 -10.17 -6.16 -12.49
N ALA A 600 -9.28 -7.14 -12.57
CA ALA A 600 -9.65 -8.54 -12.65
C ALA A 600 -9.51 -9.26 -11.29
N GLU A 601 -10.59 -9.89 -10.86
CA GLU A 601 -10.63 -10.75 -9.68
C GLU A 601 -10.84 -12.21 -10.07
N VAL A 602 -10.18 -13.11 -9.34
CA VAL A 602 -10.30 -14.56 -9.50
C VAL A 602 -11.24 -15.11 -8.43
N LYS A 603 -12.35 -15.72 -8.85
CA LYS A 603 -13.39 -16.25 -7.94
C LYS A 603 -13.58 -17.74 -8.16
N ARG A 604 -13.67 -18.51 -7.06
CA ARG A 604 -14.03 -19.93 -7.12
C ARG A 604 -15.55 -20.08 -7.27
N VAL A 605 -15.99 -20.71 -8.36
CA VAL A 605 -17.40 -21.01 -8.63
C VAL A 605 -17.54 -22.51 -8.89
N GLY A 606 -18.03 -23.23 -7.88
CA GLY A 606 -18.09 -24.69 -7.90
C GLY A 606 -16.69 -25.32 -7.99
N LYS A 607 -16.47 -26.13 -9.02
CA LYS A 607 -15.17 -26.78 -9.30
C LYS A 607 -14.23 -25.96 -10.19
N ARG A 608 -14.65 -24.77 -10.66
CA ARG A 608 -13.89 -23.94 -11.60
C ARG A 608 -13.51 -22.59 -11.00
N TRP A 609 -12.46 -21.99 -11.54
CA TRP A 609 -12.04 -20.63 -11.23
C TRP A 609 -12.44 -19.70 -12.36
N VAL A 610 -12.98 -18.54 -11.99
CA VAL A 610 -13.71 -17.65 -12.89
C VAL A 610 -13.14 -16.24 -12.79
N VAL A 611 -12.94 -15.62 -13.95
CA VAL A 611 -12.64 -14.18 -14.10
C VAL A 611 -13.82 -13.56 -14.84
N GLN A 612 -14.34 -12.45 -14.33
CA GLN A 612 -15.50 -11.75 -14.89
C GLN A 612 -15.27 -10.24 -14.91
N LEU A 613 -15.58 -9.60 -16.04
CA LEU A 613 -15.66 -8.15 -16.18
C LEU A 613 -17.01 -7.79 -16.80
N TYR A 614 -17.65 -6.76 -16.28
CA TYR A 614 -18.84 -6.15 -16.89
C TYR A 614 -18.43 -4.94 -17.74
N THR A 615 -19.37 -4.30 -18.44
CA THR A 615 -19.10 -3.15 -19.33
C THR A 615 -18.10 -2.15 -18.75
N ASP A 616 -18.26 -1.75 -17.48
CA ASP A 616 -17.35 -0.78 -16.86
C ASP A 616 -15.93 -1.34 -16.63
N GLY A 617 -15.79 -2.62 -16.26
CA GLY A 617 -14.49 -3.26 -16.12
C GLY A 617 -13.81 -3.53 -17.47
N ILE A 618 -14.60 -3.80 -18.52
CA ILE A 618 -14.13 -3.90 -19.91
C ILE A 618 -13.66 -2.53 -20.40
N ALA A 619 -14.42 -1.48 -20.07
CA ALA A 619 -14.07 -0.10 -20.35
C ALA A 619 -13.01 0.45 -19.36
N ALA A 620 -12.63 -0.24 -18.30
CA ALA A 620 -11.50 0.22 -17.48
C ALA A 620 -10.17 -0.01 -18.20
N ILE A 621 -10.06 -1.11 -18.95
CA ILE A 621 -8.85 -1.49 -19.68
C ILE A 621 -8.63 -0.52 -20.85
N ARG A 622 -7.50 0.19 -20.85
CA ARG A 622 -7.19 1.25 -21.83
C ARG A 622 -6.22 0.83 -22.93
N HIS A 623 -5.74 -0.42 -22.89
CA HIS A 623 -4.85 -0.96 -23.92
C HIS A 623 -5.48 -0.87 -25.32
N GLY A 624 -4.73 -0.34 -26.30
CA GLY A 624 -5.25 -0.01 -27.63
C GLY A 624 -5.86 -1.21 -28.36
N ASP A 625 -5.15 -2.34 -28.41
CA ASP A 625 -5.63 -3.54 -29.10
C ASP A 625 -6.84 -4.17 -28.39
N TRP A 626 -6.92 -4.05 -27.06
CA TRP A 626 -8.10 -4.51 -26.31
C TRP A 626 -9.33 -3.70 -26.71
N LEU A 627 -9.21 -2.36 -26.72
CA LEU A 627 -10.31 -1.49 -27.13
C LEU A 627 -10.70 -1.73 -28.59
N LYS A 628 -9.73 -1.92 -29.48
CA LYS A 628 -9.98 -2.28 -30.88
C LYS A 628 -10.75 -3.60 -30.99
N ALA A 629 -10.34 -4.63 -30.26
CA ALA A 629 -11.02 -5.92 -30.25
C ALA A 629 -12.46 -5.83 -29.71
N VAL A 630 -12.69 -5.07 -28.63
CA VAL A 630 -14.03 -4.89 -28.05
C VAL A 630 -14.92 -4.02 -28.94
N ARG A 631 -14.40 -2.93 -29.53
CA ARG A 631 -15.15 -2.09 -30.48
C ARG A 631 -15.55 -2.88 -31.72
N GLY A 632 -14.60 -3.62 -32.32
CA GLY A 632 -14.92 -4.47 -33.47
C GLY A 632 -15.96 -5.55 -33.18
N PHE A 633 -16.10 -6.01 -31.93
CA PHE A 633 -17.22 -6.86 -31.52
C PHE A 633 -18.54 -6.08 -31.50
N VAL A 634 -18.57 -4.86 -30.94
CA VAL A 634 -19.76 -4.01 -30.90
C VAL A 634 -20.20 -3.56 -32.29
N ASP A 635 -19.26 -3.23 -33.17
CA ASP A 635 -19.51 -2.91 -34.59
C ASP A 635 -20.17 -4.10 -35.30
N GLU A 636 -19.60 -5.31 -35.19
CA GLU A 636 -20.19 -6.49 -35.83
C GLU A 636 -21.58 -6.86 -35.27
N LEU A 637 -21.85 -6.57 -33.98
CA LEU A 637 -23.19 -6.71 -33.42
C LEU A 637 -24.19 -5.72 -34.06
N LYS A 638 -23.77 -4.48 -34.33
CA LYS A 638 -24.58 -3.47 -35.01
C LYS A 638 -24.85 -3.88 -36.45
N ASP A 639 -23.81 -4.28 -37.18
CA ASP A 639 -23.91 -4.66 -38.59
C ASP A 639 -24.86 -5.84 -38.81
N LYS A 640 -24.94 -6.77 -37.84
CA LYS A 640 -25.88 -7.90 -37.86
C LYS A 640 -27.24 -7.59 -37.22
N GLY A 641 -27.52 -6.34 -36.86
CA GLY A 641 -28.79 -5.91 -36.26
C GLY A 641 -29.08 -6.51 -34.87
N LEU A 642 -28.06 -6.99 -34.15
CA LEU A 642 -28.19 -7.60 -32.82
C LEU A 642 -28.28 -6.55 -31.69
N ILE A 643 -27.98 -5.29 -32.00
CA ILE A 643 -28.13 -4.13 -31.12
C ILE A 643 -28.76 -2.96 -31.89
N SER A 644 -29.56 -2.14 -31.20
CA SER A 644 -30.14 -0.91 -31.76
C SER A 644 -29.12 0.24 -31.83
N GLU A 645 -29.32 1.20 -32.73
CA GLU A 645 -28.49 2.42 -32.88
C GLU A 645 -28.22 3.12 -31.54
N ASN A 646 -29.27 3.44 -30.79
CA ASN A 646 -29.15 4.11 -29.49
C ASN A 646 -28.27 3.33 -28.50
N ARG A 647 -28.28 2.00 -28.58
CA ARG A 647 -27.50 1.13 -27.70
C ARG A 647 -26.05 1.02 -28.17
N TYR A 648 -25.83 0.97 -29.48
CA TYR A 648 -24.51 1.08 -30.08
C TYR A 648 -23.82 2.38 -29.64
N ASP A 649 -24.47 3.52 -29.85
CA ASP A 649 -23.92 4.84 -29.50
C ASP A 649 -23.62 4.97 -28.00
N GLN A 650 -24.44 4.35 -27.16
CA GLN A 650 -24.18 4.32 -25.72
C GLN A 650 -22.96 3.47 -25.38
N LEU A 651 -22.84 2.26 -25.94
CA LEU A 651 -21.69 1.38 -25.68
C LEU A 651 -20.39 1.97 -26.21
N MET A 652 -20.40 2.59 -27.40
CA MET A 652 -19.22 3.23 -27.97
C MET A 652 -18.76 4.40 -27.11
N ARG A 653 -19.69 5.25 -26.66
CA ARG A 653 -19.40 6.32 -25.68
C ARG A 653 -18.84 5.77 -24.37
N ASP A 654 -19.42 4.72 -23.81
CA ASP A 654 -18.93 4.10 -22.56
C ASP A 654 -17.50 3.54 -22.73
N LEU A 655 -17.19 2.93 -23.88
CA LEU A 655 -15.86 2.40 -24.20
C LEU A 655 -14.82 3.50 -24.42
N GLU A 656 -15.19 4.58 -25.11
CA GLU A 656 -14.36 5.77 -25.31
C GLU A 656 -14.04 6.47 -24.01
N ALA A 657 -15.06 6.73 -23.20
CA ALA A 657 -14.94 7.53 -21.99
C ALA A 657 -14.12 6.84 -20.89
N GLY A 658 -14.04 5.51 -20.85
CA GLY A 658 -13.17 4.77 -19.93
C GLY A 658 -13.80 4.50 -18.56
N PRO A 659 -13.03 4.22 -17.49
CA PRO A 659 -13.61 3.83 -16.19
C PRO A 659 -14.54 4.91 -15.64
N ASN A 660 -15.64 4.50 -14.98
CA ASN A 660 -16.58 5.40 -14.29
C ASN A 660 -16.38 5.41 -12.77
N THR A 661 -15.21 5.03 -12.30
CA THR A 661 -14.94 4.89 -10.88
C THR A 661 -13.99 5.99 -10.37
N VAL A 662 -14.15 6.34 -9.10
CA VAL A 662 -13.31 7.30 -8.37
C VAL A 662 -12.99 6.73 -6.99
N LYS A 663 -11.79 6.98 -6.47
CA LYS A 663 -11.35 6.39 -5.20
C LYS A 663 -11.33 7.42 -4.06
N PHE A 664 -11.92 7.06 -2.93
CA PHE A 664 -11.85 7.84 -1.69
C PHE A 664 -11.84 6.91 -0.48
N ALA A 665 -10.98 7.22 0.50
CA ALA A 665 -10.82 6.43 1.71
C ALA A 665 -10.47 4.96 1.41
N GLY A 666 -9.66 4.72 0.37
CA GLY A 666 -9.36 3.36 -0.08
C GLY A 666 -10.51 2.62 -0.80
N VAL A 667 -11.69 3.23 -0.94
CA VAL A 667 -12.90 2.64 -1.54
C VAL A 667 -13.15 3.23 -2.92
N GLU A 668 -13.48 2.38 -3.89
CA GLU A 668 -13.71 2.77 -5.27
C GLU A 668 -15.20 2.88 -5.59
N PHE A 669 -15.68 4.11 -5.73
CA PHE A 669 -17.08 4.43 -5.97
C PHE A 669 -17.37 4.52 -7.47
N THR A 670 -18.47 3.91 -7.90
CA THR A 670 -19.02 4.10 -9.24
C THR A 670 -19.76 5.42 -9.32
N VAL A 671 -19.44 6.21 -10.34
CA VAL A 671 -20.06 7.49 -10.68
C VAL A 671 -21.05 7.29 -11.82
N ASN A 672 -22.22 7.90 -11.71
CA ASN A 672 -23.19 7.99 -12.80
C ASN A 672 -23.93 9.32 -12.75
N TYR A 673 -24.27 9.88 -13.91
CA TYR A 673 -25.19 10.99 -14.05
C TYR A 673 -26.48 10.54 -14.75
N ARG A 674 -27.63 10.79 -14.12
CA ARG A 674 -28.95 10.55 -14.71
C ARG A 674 -29.54 11.86 -15.22
N GLY A 675 -29.30 12.17 -16.50
CA GLY A 675 -29.75 13.42 -17.13
C GLY A 675 -31.25 13.70 -17.02
N GLN A 676 -32.11 12.67 -17.11
CA GLN A 676 -33.56 12.83 -16.94
C GLN A 676 -33.98 13.34 -15.55
N SER A 677 -33.17 13.09 -14.52
CA SER A 677 -33.46 13.48 -13.14
C SER A 677 -32.48 14.52 -12.59
N ASP A 678 -31.55 15.00 -13.44
CA ASP A 678 -30.45 15.91 -13.08
C ASP A 678 -29.75 15.52 -11.76
N LYS A 679 -29.30 14.25 -11.68
CA LYS A 679 -28.71 13.68 -10.46
C LYS A 679 -27.40 12.95 -10.71
N ILE A 680 -26.38 13.36 -9.97
CA ILE A 680 -25.13 12.62 -9.80
C ILE A 680 -25.31 11.56 -8.71
N HIS A 681 -24.89 10.34 -9.00
CA HIS A 681 -24.82 9.22 -8.06
C HIS A 681 -23.38 8.76 -7.91
N VAL A 682 -22.86 8.79 -6.68
CA VAL A 682 -21.56 8.21 -6.30
C VAL A 682 -21.86 7.06 -5.34
N ARG A 683 -21.65 5.81 -5.78
CA ARG A 683 -22.12 4.63 -5.03
C ARG A 683 -21.13 3.47 -5.03
N TYR A 684 -21.21 2.65 -4.00
CA TYR A 684 -20.47 1.40 -3.86
C TYR A 684 -21.41 0.26 -3.46
N HIS A 685 -21.14 -0.96 -3.93
CA HIS A 685 -21.94 -2.16 -3.61
C HIS A 685 -21.08 -3.19 -2.85
N PRO A 686 -21.12 -3.20 -1.51
CA PRO A 686 -20.42 -4.20 -0.72
C PRO A 686 -20.93 -5.61 -1.01
N GLY A 687 -19.98 -6.55 -1.13
CA GLY A 687 -20.29 -7.97 -1.39
C GLY A 687 -20.75 -8.75 -0.15
N SER A 688 -20.60 -8.17 1.05
CA SER A 688 -20.98 -8.79 2.33
C SER A 688 -21.27 -7.74 3.40
N GLU A 689 -21.94 -8.14 4.48
CA GLU A 689 -22.21 -7.27 5.63
C GLU A 689 -20.91 -6.81 6.32
N ALA A 690 -19.91 -7.70 6.42
CA ALA A 690 -18.60 -7.35 6.97
C ALA A 690 -17.88 -6.30 6.10
N SER A 691 -17.92 -6.45 4.77
CA SER A 691 -17.37 -5.45 3.84
C SER A 691 -18.12 -4.12 3.95
N LYS A 692 -19.44 -4.16 4.12
CA LYS A 692 -20.25 -2.96 4.38
C LYS A 692 -19.81 -2.25 5.67
N ASN A 693 -19.69 -2.99 6.78
CA ASN A 693 -19.26 -2.42 8.07
C ASN A 693 -17.87 -1.81 7.96
N ALA A 694 -16.90 -2.55 7.42
CA ALA A 694 -15.53 -2.06 7.25
C ALA A 694 -15.49 -0.73 6.47
N ILE A 695 -16.28 -0.60 5.40
CA ILE A 695 -16.33 0.64 4.61
C ILE A 695 -17.00 1.78 5.37
N VAL A 696 -18.08 1.50 6.08
CA VAL A 696 -18.74 2.50 6.94
C VAL A 696 -17.76 3.03 7.98
N ASP A 697 -16.98 2.16 8.60
CA ASP A 697 -15.97 2.51 9.60
C ASP A 697 -14.84 3.33 8.97
N THR A 698 -14.36 2.94 7.78
CA THR A 698 -13.35 3.69 7.04
C THR A 698 -13.82 5.10 6.65
N LEU A 699 -15.07 5.26 6.19
CA LEU A 699 -15.62 6.58 5.88
C LEU A 699 -15.79 7.45 7.13
N LYS A 700 -16.21 6.85 8.26
CA LYS A 700 -16.28 7.52 9.57
C LYS A 700 -14.91 7.95 10.07
N ALA A 701 -13.89 7.10 9.91
CA ALA A 701 -12.51 7.41 10.27
C ALA A 701 -11.93 8.59 9.47
N ARG A 702 -12.40 8.81 8.23
CA ARG A 702 -12.07 10.01 7.44
C ARG A 702 -12.90 11.25 7.82
N GLY A 703 -13.75 11.18 8.83
CA GLY A 703 -14.56 12.30 9.31
C GLY A 703 -15.97 12.40 8.70
N LEU A 704 -16.39 11.45 7.85
CA LEU A 704 -17.73 11.47 7.27
C LEU A 704 -18.80 10.90 8.21
N LYS A 705 -19.98 11.52 8.25
CA LYS A 705 -21.09 11.12 9.12
C LYS A 705 -22.14 10.30 8.37
N GLU A 706 -22.44 9.11 8.86
CA GLU A 706 -23.50 8.26 8.32
C GLU A 706 -24.88 8.93 8.50
N GLY A 707 -25.72 8.87 7.47
CA GLY A 707 -27.03 9.51 7.42
C GLY A 707 -27.00 11.01 7.10
N VAL A 708 -25.81 11.62 7.01
CA VAL A 708 -25.61 13.01 6.57
C VAL A 708 -24.74 13.03 5.33
N HIS A 709 -23.47 12.63 5.45
CA HIS A 709 -22.48 12.68 4.36
C HIS A 709 -22.59 11.45 3.43
N PHE A 710 -22.92 10.29 3.98
CA PHE A 710 -23.21 9.10 3.20
C PHE A 710 -24.41 8.35 3.75
N THR A 711 -25.06 7.53 2.92
CA THR A 711 -26.19 6.69 3.34
C THR A 711 -25.94 5.24 2.97
N VAL A 712 -26.42 4.33 3.82
CA VAL A 712 -26.37 2.89 3.58
C VAL A 712 -27.79 2.42 3.30
N ASN A 713 -28.04 1.97 2.08
CA ASN A 713 -29.27 1.32 1.68
C ASN A 713 -29.08 -0.20 1.74
N ILE A 714 -30.05 -0.87 2.33
CA ILE A 714 -30.05 -2.31 2.50
C ILE A 714 -31.34 -2.86 1.91
N VAL A 715 -31.24 -3.67 0.87
CA VAL A 715 -32.39 -4.29 0.19
C VAL A 715 -32.31 -5.80 0.37
N GLY A 716 -33.33 -6.41 0.99
CA GLY A 716 -33.41 -7.86 1.16
C GLY A 716 -32.61 -8.44 2.34
N ALA A 717 -32.12 -7.62 3.28
CA ALA A 717 -31.40 -8.09 4.48
C ALA A 717 -32.28 -8.86 5.48
N GLU A 718 -33.59 -8.88 5.28
CA GLU A 718 -34.52 -9.72 6.04
C GLU A 718 -34.43 -11.20 5.67
N ARG A 719 -33.52 -11.61 4.76
CA ARG A 719 -33.39 -13.00 4.32
C ARG A 719 -31.94 -13.46 4.36
N TYR A 720 -31.74 -14.67 4.87
CA TYR A 720 -30.48 -15.38 4.93
C TYR A 720 -30.58 -16.66 4.10
N GLU A 721 -29.46 -17.01 3.48
CA GLU A 721 -29.24 -18.25 2.74
C GLU A 721 -28.22 -19.09 3.51
N ILE A 722 -28.63 -20.22 4.05
CA ILE A 722 -27.76 -21.18 4.72
C ILE A 722 -27.48 -22.32 3.74
N ARG A 723 -26.23 -22.47 3.32
CA ARG A 723 -25.81 -23.58 2.45
C ARG A 723 -25.18 -24.69 3.27
N VAL A 724 -25.66 -25.89 3.07
CA VAL A 724 -25.20 -27.08 3.80
C VAL A 724 -24.40 -27.98 2.86
N THR A 725 -23.35 -28.63 3.38
CA THR A 725 -22.56 -29.62 2.63
C THR A 725 -23.40 -30.83 2.25
N LYS A 726 -22.93 -31.68 1.31
CA LYS A 726 -23.69 -32.85 0.88
C LYS A 726 -23.88 -33.82 2.05
N GLU A 727 -22.83 -33.97 2.81
CA GLU A 727 -22.64 -34.91 3.90
C GLU A 727 -23.49 -34.52 5.11
N ALA A 728 -23.61 -33.21 5.38
CA ALA A 728 -24.40 -32.68 6.49
C ALA A 728 -25.87 -32.40 6.14
N TYR A 729 -26.26 -32.45 4.86
CA TYR A 729 -27.58 -31.97 4.43
C TYR A 729 -28.75 -32.73 5.06
N ALA A 730 -28.71 -34.08 5.08
CA ALA A 730 -29.77 -34.88 5.68
C ALA A 730 -29.92 -34.58 7.18
N LYS A 731 -28.78 -34.53 7.89
CA LYS A 731 -28.72 -34.20 9.31
C LYS A 731 -29.19 -32.78 9.62
N ALA A 732 -28.91 -31.81 8.74
CA ALA A 732 -29.37 -30.43 8.88
C ALA A 732 -30.88 -30.30 8.70
N VAL A 733 -31.48 -31.01 7.74
CA VAL A 733 -32.94 -31.00 7.54
C VAL A 733 -33.65 -31.70 8.71
N GLU A 734 -33.12 -32.82 9.18
CA GLU A 734 -33.65 -33.55 10.35
C GLU A 734 -33.56 -32.71 11.63
N ALA A 735 -32.43 -32.05 11.87
CA ALA A 735 -32.24 -31.14 13.00
C ALA A 735 -33.27 -30.01 13.01
N LEU A 736 -33.59 -29.45 11.84
CA LEU A 736 -34.60 -28.39 11.75
C LEU A 736 -36.02 -28.92 11.98
N ALA A 737 -36.35 -30.10 11.46
CA ALA A 737 -37.64 -30.73 11.73
C ALA A 737 -37.85 -31.05 13.23
N GLN A 738 -36.78 -31.37 13.96
CA GLN A 738 -36.80 -31.69 15.39
C GLN A 738 -36.68 -30.45 16.30
N SER A 739 -36.36 -29.27 15.74
CA SER A 739 -36.12 -28.04 16.51
C SER A 739 -37.37 -27.25 16.91
N GLY A 740 -38.56 -27.71 16.49
CA GLY A 740 -39.81 -26.97 16.69
C GLY A 740 -40.02 -25.79 15.71
N LEU A 741 -39.06 -25.56 14.80
CA LEU A 741 -39.17 -24.57 13.72
C LEU A 741 -39.99 -25.13 12.56
N ARG A 742 -40.90 -24.31 12.01
CA ARG A 742 -41.78 -24.71 10.89
C ARG A 742 -41.24 -24.29 9.53
N GLU A 743 -41.19 -25.23 8.59
CA GLU A 743 -40.88 -24.96 7.19
C GLU A 743 -42.01 -24.16 6.51
N GLY A 744 -41.66 -23.15 5.71
CA GLY A 744 -42.56 -22.16 5.11
C GLY A 744 -42.78 -20.90 5.97
N GLU A 745 -42.65 -21.03 7.29
CA GLU A 745 -42.83 -19.93 8.25
C GLU A 745 -41.47 -19.40 8.75
N HIS A 746 -40.63 -20.28 9.28
CA HIS A 746 -39.33 -19.93 9.88
C HIS A 746 -38.17 -20.09 8.89
N TYR A 747 -38.21 -21.15 8.07
CA TYR A 747 -37.21 -21.45 7.05
C TYR A 747 -37.86 -22.10 5.82
N SER A 748 -37.15 -22.22 4.70
CA SER A 748 -37.58 -22.97 3.51
C SER A 748 -36.44 -23.77 2.93
N VAL A 749 -36.66 -25.04 2.60
CA VAL A 749 -35.62 -25.94 2.13
C VAL A 749 -35.65 -26.07 0.61
N TYR A 750 -34.50 -25.86 -0.02
CA TYR A 750 -34.30 -26.03 -1.46
C TYR A 750 -33.32 -27.18 -1.71
N GLY A 751 -33.84 -28.42 -1.71
CA GLY A 751 -33.00 -29.63 -1.74
C GLY A 751 -32.09 -29.77 -2.96
N LYS A 752 -32.52 -29.31 -4.15
CA LYS A 752 -31.66 -29.30 -5.34
C LYS A 752 -30.39 -28.46 -5.17
N ARG A 753 -30.42 -27.44 -4.30
CA ARG A 753 -29.30 -26.52 -4.04
C ARG A 753 -28.66 -26.71 -2.67
N ARG A 754 -29.20 -27.61 -1.82
CA ARG A 754 -28.81 -27.79 -0.41
C ARG A 754 -28.78 -26.46 0.34
N GLU A 755 -29.82 -25.68 0.09
CA GLU A 755 -29.96 -24.29 0.52
C GLU A 755 -31.18 -24.20 1.44
N ILE A 756 -31.00 -23.62 2.63
CA ILE A 756 -32.06 -23.33 3.59
C ILE A 756 -32.20 -21.81 3.64
N ARG A 757 -33.35 -21.28 3.21
CA ARG A 757 -33.64 -19.85 3.30
C ARG A 757 -34.31 -19.54 4.61
N VAL A 758 -33.89 -18.47 5.27
CA VAL A 758 -34.38 -18.10 6.61
C VAL A 758 -34.66 -16.60 6.64
N ARG A 759 -35.69 -16.17 7.36
CA ARG A 759 -35.88 -14.73 7.61
C ARG A 759 -34.92 -14.25 8.70
N ALA A 760 -34.53 -12.98 8.68
CA ALA A 760 -33.56 -12.43 9.64
C ALA A 760 -33.97 -12.66 11.11
N GLU A 761 -35.27 -12.51 11.42
CA GLU A 761 -35.83 -12.75 12.75
C GLU A 761 -35.71 -14.21 13.25
N HIS A 762 -35.52 -15.16 12.34
CA HIS A 762 -35.42 -16.60 12.65
C HIS A 762 -34.02 -17.17 12.39
N LYS A 763 -33.08 -16.34 11.94
CA LYS A 763 -31.71 -16.74 11.57
C LYS A 763 -31.01 -17.44 12.73
N ASP A 764 -30.95 -16.81 13.90
CA ASP A 764 -30.19 -17.33 15.03
C ASP A 764 -30.84 -18.60 15.60
N ALA A 765 -32.17 -18.70 15.57
CA ALA A 765 -32.89 -19.91 15.95
C ALA A 765 -32.55 -21.10 15.04
N VAL A 766 -32.53 -20.88 13.71
CA VAL A 766 -32.15 -21.91 12.73
C VAL A 766 -30.67 -22.30 12.88
N ILE A 767 -29.76 -21.33 13.07
CA ILE A 767 -28.33 -21.63 13.27
C ILE A 767 -28.10 -22.42 14.56
N ASN A 768 -28.78 -22.03 15.65
CA ASN A 768 -28.66 -22.72 16.93
C ASN A 768 -29.20 -24.15 16.87
N ALA A 769 -30.28 -24.39 16.12
CA ALA A 769 -30.79 -25.74 15.87
C ALA A 769 -29.75 -26.61 15.12
N LEU A 770 -29.08 -26.06 14.10
CA LEU A 770 -28.03 -26.77 13.37
C LEU A 770 -26.82 -27.06 14.27
N LYS A 771 -26.37 -26.07 15.05
CA LYS A 771 -25.27 -26.24 16.01
C LYS A 771 -25.61 -27.23 17.13
N GLY A 772 -26.85 -27.22 17.62
CA GLY A 772 -27.35 -28.17 18.62
C GLY A 772 -27.35 -29.62 18.13
N ALA A 773 -27.48 -29.84 16.82
CA ALA A 773 -27.31 -31.15 16.20
C ALA A 773 -25.84 -31.54 15.95
N GLY A 774 -24.87 -30.75 16.43
CA GLY A 774 -23.44 -30.99 16.24
C GLY A 774 -22.98 -30.72 14.81
N LEU A 775 -23.59 -29.76 14.11
CA LEU A 775 -23.09 -29.24 12.83
C LEU A 775 -22.29 -27.96 13.05
N GLU A 776 -21.13 -27.86 12.41
CA GLU A 776 -20.21 -26.72 12.57
C GLU A 776 -20.34 -25.70 11.44
N GLU A 777 -20.50 -24.42 11.81
CA GLU A 777 -20.50 -23.31 10.85
C GLU A 777 -19.09 -23.12 10.26
N GLY A 778 -18.99 -23.07 8.92
CA GLY A 778 -17.73 -23.02 8.18
C GLY A 778 -17.23 -24.39 7.70
N LYS A 779 -17.72 -25.49 8.30
CA LYS A 779 -17.40 -26.88 7.90
C LYS A 779 -18.60 -27.59 7.29
N ASP A 780 -19.72 -27.62 8.01
CA ASP A 780 -20.93 -28.36 7.64
C ASP A 780 -21.98 -27.47 7.00
N PHE A 781 -22.05 -26.20 7.41
CA PHE A 781 -22.90 -25.20 6.77
C PHE A 781 -22.27 -23.81 6.75
N THR A 782 -22.75 -22.94 5.87
CA THR A 782 -22.32 -21.53 5.76
C THR A 782 -23.54 -20.63 5.68
N VAL A 783 -23.50 -19.51 6.38
CA VAL A 783 -24.59 -18.53 6.43
C VAL A 783 -24.22 -17.33 5.56
N ARG A 784 -25.12 -16.94 4.65
CA ARG A 784 -24.94 -15.80 3.77
C ARG A 784 -26.15 -14.87 3.88
N SER A 785 -25.94 -13.56 4.04
CA SER A 785 -27.04 -12.60 3.94
C SER A 785 -27.52 -12.51 2.49
N GLY A 786 -28.83 -12.58 2.25
CA GLY A 786 -29.46 -12.29 0.96
C GLY A 786 -29.57 -10.79 0.67
N GLY A 787 -29.16 -9.93 1.61
CA GLY A 787 -29.18 -8.48 1.47
C GLY A 787 -28.18 -7.95 0.44
N VAL A 788 -28.65 -7.10 -0.46
CA VAL A 788 -27.82 -6.24 -1.32
C VAL A 788 -27.58 -4.94 -0.57
N TYR A 789 -26.31 -4.66 -0.28
CA TYR A 789 -25.88 -3.42 0.35
C TYR A 789 -25.52 -2.39 -0.72
N THR A 790 -25.88 -1.13 -0.51
CA THR A 790 -25.43 -0.04 -1.37
C THR A 790 -25.12 1.19 -0.53
N ILE A 791 -23.90 1.69 -0.64
CA ILE A 791 -23.44 2.90 0.05
C ILE A 791 -23.44 4.05 -0.97
N TYR A 792 -24.06 5.17 -0.62
CA TYR A 792 -24.09 6.38 -1.45
C TYR A 792 -23.40 7.53 -0.74
N ILE A 793 -22.50 8.22 -1.44
CA ILE A 793 -22.05 9.56 -1.02
C ILE A 793 -23.16 10.55 -1.39
N THR A 794 -23.59 11.34 -0.43
CA THR A 794 -24.62 12.37 -0.62
C THR A 794 -23.99 13.68 -1.12
N TYR A 795 -24.80 14.66 -1.51
CA TYR A 795 -24.29 15.99 -1.87
C TYR A 795 -23.64 16.71 -0.69
N ASP A 796 -24.15 16.54 0.52
CA ASP A 796 -23.47 17.04 1.72
C ASP A 796 -22.13 16.33 1.95
N GLY A 797 -22.04 15.04 1.62
CA GLY A 797 -20.78 14.31 1.61
C GLY A 797 -19.79 14.84 0.58
N LEU A 798 -20.24 15.14 -0.65
CA LEU A 798 -19.37 15.75 -1.67
C LEU A 798 -18.87 17.14 -1.26
N ARG A 799 -19.74 17.95 -0.64
CA ARG A 799 -19.37 19.26 -0.08
C ARG A 799 -18.35 19.10 1.05
N GLU A 800 -18.54 18.14 1.95
CA GLU A 800 -17.59 17.88 3.03
C GLU A 800 -16.22 17.43 2.50
N ILE A 801 -16.20 16.54 1.49
CA ILE A 801 -14.95 16.14 0.82
C ILE A 801 -14.31 17.35 0.12
N GLN A 802 -15.09 18.25 -0.48
CA GLN A 802 -14.56 19.50 -1.04
C GLN A 802 -13.99 20.43 0.04
N ARG A 803 -14.55 20.48 1.25
CA ARG A 803 -13.95 21.21 2.38
C ARG A 803 -12.62 20.59 2.80
N MET A 804 -12.55 19.26 2.89
CA MET A 804 -11.29 18.55 3.16
C MET A 804 -10.23 18.91 2.12
N ALA A 805 -10.59 18.92 0.84
CA ALA A 805 -9.70 19.33 -0.24
C ALA A 805 -9.21 20.78 -0.09
N LEU A 806 -10.10 21.73 0.21
CA LEU A 806 -9.73 23.14 0.45
C LEU A 806 -8.85 23.33 1.69
N ASN A 807 -8.93 22.42 2.66
CA ASN A 807 -8.08 22.40 3.85
C ASN A 807 -6.76 21.62 3.65
N GLY A 808 -6.45 21.19 2.42
CA GLY A 808 -5.18 20.56 2.06
C GLY A 808 -5.16 19.02 2.08
N ASP A 809 -6.31 18.35 2.14
CA ASP A 809 -6.38 16.89 1.99
C ASP A 809 -6.19 16.48 0.52
N LEU A 810 -5.01 15.97 0.19
CA LEU A 810 -4.61 15.57 -1.16
C LEU A 810 -5.47 14.42 -1.74
N GLU A 811 -5.97 13.50 -0.91
CA GLU A 811 -6.84 12.43 -1.39
C GLU A 811 -8.23 12.98 -1.74
N ALA A 812 -8.77 13.88 -0.92
CA ALA A 812 -10.03 14.56 -1.19
C ALA A 812 -9.96 15.45 -2.44
N GLU A 813 -8.85 16.20 -2.63
CA GLU A 813 -8.62 17.00 -3.82
C GLU A 813 -8.57 16.12 -5.09
N LYS A 814 -7.79 15.03 -5.03
CA LYS A 814 -7.69 14.06 -6.11
C LYS A 814 -9.06 13.46 -6.44
N PHE A 815 -9.86 13.10 -5.43
CA PHE A 815 -11.20 12.55 -5.62
C PHE A 815 -12.14 13.53 -6.35
N ILE A 816 -12.19 14.80 -5.95
CA ILE A 816 -13.06 15.80 -6.59
C ILE A 816 -12.65 16.02 -8.05
N ARG A 817 -11.34 16.11 -8.33
CA ARG A 817 -10.81 16.27 -9.68
C ARG A 817 -11.15 15.06 -10.57
N GLU A 818 -10.95 13.84 -10.06
CA GLU A 818 -11.30 12.61 -10.78
C GLU A 818 -12.81 12.50 -11.02
N LEU A 819 -13.63 12.92 -10.06
CA LEU A 819 -15.09 12.95 -10.20
C LEU A 819 -15.54 13.89 -11.32
N GLU A 820 -14.97 15.09 -11.37
CA GLU A 820 -15.25 16.06 -12.45
C GLU A 820 -14.85 15.50 -13.82
N ASP A 821 -13.65 14.94 -13.93
CA ASP A 821 -13.13 14.35 -15.16
C ASP A 821 -13.99 13.17 -15.66
N VAL A 822 -14.38 12.25 -14.76
CA VAL A 822 -15.27 11.13 -15.10
C VAL A 822 -16.63 11.63 -15.58
N LEU A 823 -17.22 12.62 -14.89
CA LEU A 823 -18.51 13.20 -15.30
C LEU A 823 -18.39 13.89 -16.66
N LYS A 824 -17.33 14.67 -16.90
CA LYS A 824 -17.08 15.35 -18.16
C LYS A 824 -16.95 14.37 -19.32
N ARG A 825 -16.08 13.36 -19.16
CA ARG A 825 -15.80 12.37 -20.21
C ARG A 825 -17.02 11.50 -20.55
N ARG A 826 -17.83 11.11 -19.55
CA ARG A 826 -18.96 10.18 -19.75
C ARG A 826 -20.29 10.86 -20.03
N HIS A 827 -20.49 12.07 -19.51
CA HIS A 827 -21.82 12.68 -19.44
C HIS A 827 -21.86 14.13 -19.94
N GLY A 828 -20.71 14.71 -20.29
CA GLY A 828 -20.60 16.04 -20.87
C GLY A 828 -20.75 17.18 -19.86
N ASP A 829 -20.84 18.40 -20.37
CA ASP A 829 -20.76 19.63 -19.58
C ASP A 829 -21.95 19.83 -18.63
N ASP A 830 -23.13 19.29 -18.95
CA ASP A 830 -24.31 19.36 -18.06
C ASP A 830 -24.03 18.67 -16.71
N ALA A 831 -23.35 17.52 -16.74
CA ALA A 831 -23.00 16.80 -15.53
C ALA A 831 -21.93 17.54 -14.72
N VAL A 832 -20.98 18.19 -15.39
CA VAL A 832 -19.95 19.04 -14.74
C VAL A 832 -20.60 20.27 -14.11
N LYS A 833 -21.51 20.92 -14.82
CA LYS A 833 -22.29 22.06 -14.31
C LYS A 833 -23.06 21.66 -13.05
N LYS A 834 -23.64 20.46 -13.03
CA LYS A 834 -24.32 19.94 -11.85
C LYS A 834 -23.36 19.69 -10.67
N LEU A 835 -22.17 19.14 -10.94
CA LEU A 835 -21.15 18.98 -9.91
C LEU A 835 -20.74 20.34 -9.33
N ILE A 836 -20.47 21.33 -10.19
CA ILE A 836 -20.13 22.69 -9.77
C ILE A 836 -21.23 23.26 -8.89
N GLU A 837 -22.50 23.18 -9.29
CA GLU A 837 -23.65 23.62 -8.48
C GLU A 837 -23.65 22.98 -7.07
N ILE A 838 -23.34 21.68 -6.98
CA ILE A 838 -23.28 20.95 -5.70
C ILE A 838 -22.12 21.43 -4.82
N LEU A 839 -20.95 21.70 -5.42
CA LEU A 839 -19.70 22.03 -4.73
C LEU A 839 -19.54 23.53 -4.42
N THR A 840 -20.16 24.42 -5.19
CA THR A 840 -20.07 25.89 -5.04
C THR A 840 -20.32 26.35 -3.60
N PRO A 841 -21.34 25.86 -2.87
CA PRO A 841 -21.56 26.26 -1.49
C PRO A 841 -20.35 26.04 -0.58
N ALA A 842 -19.56 24.98 -0.81
CA ALA A 842 -18.35 24.69 -0.03
C ALA A 842 -17.15 25.53 -0.49
N ARG A 843 -17.08 25.93 -1.77
CA ARG A 843 -16.02 26.76 -2.34
C ARG A 843 -16.13 28.23 -1.96
N GLU A 844 -17.35 28.73 -1.78
CA GLU A 844 -17.64 30.13 -1.46
C GLU A 844 -17.69 30.41 0.06
N GLU A 845 -17.45 29.42 0.92
CA GLU A 845 -17.54 29.62 2.38
C GLU A 845 -16.53 30.66 2.89
N GLY A 846 -17.03 31.69 3.57
CA GLY A 846 -16.22 32.78 4.12
C GLY A 846 -15.50 33.65 3.10
N THR A 847 -15.88 33.63 1.81
CA THR A 847 -15.23 34.44 0.75
C THR A 847 -15.80 35.85 0.60
N ILE A 848 -17.00 36.11 1.12
CA ILE A 848 -17.65 37.43 1.02
C ILE A 848 -17.34 38.25 2.27
N ASP A 849 -16.59 39.33 2.06
CA ASP A 849 -16.39 40.39 3.03
C ASP A 849 -17.51 41.45 2.97
N LEU A 850 -17.68 42.16 4.08
CA LEU A 850 -18.61 43.29 4.19
C LEU A 850 -17.84 44.62 4.06
N PRO A 851 -18.47 45.69 3.51
CA PRO A 851 -19.88 45.81 3.17
C PRO A 851 -20.27 45.21 1.80
N LEU A 852 -21.44 44.56 1.74
CA LEU A 852 -22.00 43.97 0.51
C LEU A 852 -23.05 44.91 -0.12
N THR A 853 -22.87 45.30 -1.38
CA THR A 853 -23.84 46.11 -2.14
C THR A 853 -25.07 45.30 -2.53
N VAL A 854 -26.25 45.91 -2.38
CA VAL A 854 -27.55 45.33 -2.74
C VAL A 854 -28.15 46.16 -3.86
N TYR A 855 -28.49 45.50 -4.96
CA TYR A 855 -29.11 46.11 -6.12
C TYR A 855 -30.58 45.69 -6.25
N ASP A 856 -31.42 46.55 -6.82
CA ASP A 856 -32.75 46.16 -7.26
C ASP A 856 -32.70 45.34 -8.57
N ASP A 857 -33.84 44.81 -9.02
CA ASP A 857 -33.93 44.05 -10.28
C ASP A 857 -33.64 44.91 -11.54
N ARG A 858 -33.47 46.23 -11.40
CA ARG A 858 -33.09 47.19 -12.46
C ARG A 858 -31.61 47.58 -12.39
N GLY A 859 -30.84 47.05 -11.43
CA GLY A 859 -29.42 47.33 -11.25
C GLY A 859 -29.10 48.60 -10.45
N ASN A 860 -30.09 49.25 -9.83
CA ASN A 860 -29.86 50.43 -8.99
C ASN A 860 -29.38 49.99 -7.60
N LEU A 861 -28.37 50.67 -7.05
CA LEU A 861 -27.92 50.46 -5.68
C LEU A 861 -29.00 50.93 -4.70
N ILE A 862 -29.53 50.01 -3.88
CA ILE A 862 -30.64 50.29 -2.95
C ILE A 862 -30.27 50.10 -1.48
N ALA A 863 -29.26 49.29 -1.17
CA ALA A 863 -28.73 49.17 0.18
C ALA A 863 -27.26 48.71 0.19
N ARG A 864 -26.60 48.85 1.34
CA ARG A 864 -25.31 48.19 1.64
C ARG A 864 -25.44 47.41 2.93
N VAL A 865 -25.25 46.10 2.91
CA VAL A 865 -25.13 45.31 4.14
C VAL A 865 -23.78 45.62 4.75
N VAL A 866 -23.76 46.23 5.93
CA VAL A 866 -22.53 46.72 6.58
C VAL A 866 -22.04 45.81 7.69
N ASP A 867 -22.93 45.01 8.30
CA ASP A 867 -22.55 44.06 9.35
C ASP A 867 -23.49 42.83 9.37
N LEU A 868 -22.94 41.70 9.79
CA LEU A 868 -23.65 40.44 10.00
C LEU A 868 -23.27 39.88 11.37
N LYS A 869 -24.20 40.00 12.32
CA LYS A 869 -24.05 39.47 13.69
C LYS A 869 -24.86 38.20 13.85
N TYR A 870 -24.48 37.38 14.84
CA TYR A 870 -25.26 36.22 15.24
C TYR A 870 -25.37 36.12 16.76
N GLU A 871 -26.46 35.50 17.21
CA GLU A 871 -26.71 35.17 18.61
C GLU A 871 -27.33 33.76 18.68
N PHE A 872 -26.91 32.95 19.65
CA PHE A 872 -27.66 31.75 20.01
C PHE A 872 -28.77 32.14 20.99
N VAL A 873 -29.98 31.62 20.78
CA VAL A 873 -31.16 31.96 21.59
C VAL A 873 -31.77 30.68 22.15
N LYS A 874 -31.97 30.63 23.46
CA LYS A 874 -32.58 29.48 24.14
C LYS A 874 -34.02 29.80 24.57
N GLY A 875 -34.99 28.98 24.17
CA GLY A 875 -36.39 29.06 24.62
C GLY A 875 -37.43 28.94 23.48
N LYS A 876 -38.70 28.67 23.81
CA LYS A 876 -39.79 28.42 22.84
C LYS A 876 -40.32 29.71 22.16
N ARG A 877 -40.77 29.61 20.91
CA ARG A 877 -41.37 30.72 20.16
C ARG A 877 -42.86 30.78 20.53
N LYS A 878 -43.28 31.80 21.28
CA LYS A 878 -44.70 32.11 21.52
C LYS A 878 -45.15 33.22 20.55
N GLY A 879 -45.77 32.85 19.44
CA GLY A 879 -46.33 33.81 18.47
C GLY A 879 -45.28 34.65 17.72
N ARG A 880 -45.51 35.97 17.62
CA ARG A 880 -44.65 36.94 16.89
C ARG A 880 -43.51 37.55 17.73
N ARG A 881 -43.40 37.26 19.04
CA ARG A 881 -42.32 37.77 19.91
C ARG A 881 -41.42 36.61 20.39
N SER A 882 -40.12 36.72 20.15
CA SER A 882 -39.11 35.82 20.71
C SER A 882 -38.92 36.19 22.19
N THR A 883 -39.21 35.26 23.10
CA THR A 883 -39.03 35.42 24.57
C THR A 883 -37.77 34.70 25.08
N GLY A 884 -36.91 34.24 24.17
CA GLY A 884 -35.67 33.54 24.53
C GLY A 884 -34.54 34.52 24.86
N GLN A 885 -33.72 34.16 25.86
CA GLN A 885 -32.53 34.91 26.23
C GLN A 885 -31.35 34.55 25.29
N PRO A 886 -30.55 35.54 24.84
CA PRO A 886 -29.28 35.28 24.17
C PRO A 886 -28.35 34.49 25.09
N VAL A 887 -27.69 33.49 24.54
CA VAL A 887 -26.71 32.63 25.23
C VAL A 887 -25.47 32.50 24.38
N ASN A 888 -24.32 32.21 25.02
CA ASN A 888 -23.07 32.02 24.30
C ASN A 888 -23.06 30.71 23.48
N GLN A 889 -23.83 29.71 23.91
CA GLN A 889 -24.02 28.43 23.22
C GLN A 889 -25.32 27.76 23.68
N CYS A 890 -25.98 27.00 22.81
CA CYS A 890 -27.08 26.11 23.17
C CYS A 890 -27.11 24.84 22.29
N ALA A 891 -27.82 23.82 22.75
CA ALA A 891 -28.10 22.58 22.01
C ALA A 891 -29.53 22.11 22.30
N GLY A 892 -30.10 21.28 21.43
CA GLY A 892 -31.44 20.70 21.57
C GLY A 892 -32.56 21.49 20.88
N GLU A 893 -33.80 21.01 20.98
CA GLU A 893 -34.96 21.51 20.21
C GLU A 893 -35.24 23.01 20.48
N ASP A 894 -34.91 23.49 21.67
CA ASP A 894 -35.13 24.87 22.10
C ASP A 894 -33.98 25.83 21.72
N CYS A 895 -32.95 25.34 21.04
CA CYS A 895 -31.82 26.14 20.59
C CYS A 895 -32.05 26.74 19.20
N ARG A 896 -31.78 28.04 19.05
CA ARG A 896 -31.97 28.78 17.80
C ARG A 896 -30.76 29.61 17.44
N LEU A 897 -30.54 29.77 16.14
CA LEU A 897 -29.55 30.68 15.59
C LEU A 897 -30.25 31.94 15.07
N ARG A 898 -30.03 33.07 15.72
CA ARG A 898 -30.51 34.38 15.26
C ARG A 898 -29.40 35.08 14.49
N VAL A 899 -29.64 35.35 13.22
CA VAL A 899 -28.79 36.18 12.36
C VAL A 899 -29.37 37.58 12.31
N ILE A 900 -28.55 38.60 12.58
CA ILE A 900 -28.90 40.01 12.57
C ILE A 900 -28.10 40.67 11.46
N VAL A 901 -28.80 41.19 10.46
CA VAL A 901 -28.25 41.87 9.31
C VAL A 901 -28.37 43.37 9.53
N GLU A 902 -27.26 44.09 9.57
CA GLU A 902 -27.25 45.56 9.59
C GLU A 902 -27.00 46.07 8.17
N TYR A 903 -27.87 46.94 7.68
CA TYR A 903 -27.78 47.48 6.32
C TYR A 903 -28.08 48.98 6.27
N GLU A 904 -27.41 49.69 5.37
CA GLU A 904 -27.52 51.14 5.15
C GLU A 904 -28.37 51.45 3.93
N VAL A 905 -29.32 52.37 4.08
CA VAL A 905 -30.22 52.86 3.02
C VAL A 905 -30.32 54.38 3.15
N GLY A 906 -29.89 55.12 2.13
CA GLY A 906 -29.95 56.58 2.15
C GLY A 906 -29.23 57.24 3.34
N GLY A 907 -28.20 56.59 3.90
CA GLY A 907 -27.47 57.05 5.08
C GLY A 907 -28.03 56.59 6.44
N GLU A 908 -29.20 55.94 6.47
CA GLU A 908 -29.76 55.35 7.70
C GLU A 908 -29.39 53.88 7.87
N ARG A 909 -29.00 53.48 9.08
CA ARG A 909 -28.79 52.07 9.44
C ARG A 909 -30.07 51.40 9.90
N ARG A 910 -30.39 50.25 9.31
CA ARG A 910 -31.55 49.41 9.61
C ARG A 910 -31.13 47.98 9.91
N GLN A 911 -32.01 47.20 10.54
CA GLN A 911 -31.74 45.82 10.93
C GLN A 911 -32.81 44.84 10.46
N LEU A 912 -32.39 43.74 9.83
CA LEU A 912 -33.23 42.58 9.50
C LEU A 912 -32.80 41.38 10.35
N LYS A 913 -33.75 40.74 11.04
CA LYS A 913 -33.47 39.60 11.94
C LYS A 913 -34.08 38.31 11.39
N MET A 914 -33.27 37.25 11.32
CA MET A 914 -33.66 35.91 10.90
C MET A 914 -33.39 34.93 12.03
N GLU A 915 -34.42 34.27 12.55
CA GLU A 915 -34.28 33.29 13.64
C GLU A 915 -34.52 31.87 13.09
N TRP A 916 -33.45 31.08 13.01
CA TRP A 916 -33.42 29.69 12.61
C TRP A 916 -33.72 28.77 13.80
N TYR A 917 -34.58 27.78 13.59
CA TYR A 917 -34.97 26.81 14.60
C TYR A 917 -35.14 25.41 14.00
N TRP A 918 -35.15 24.39 14.86
CA TRP A 918 -35.40 23.01 14.48
C TRP A 918 -36.91 22.74 14.39
N SER A 919 -37.40 22.41 13.20
CA SER A 919 -38.78 21.97 12.99
C SER A 919 -38.86 20.44 13.07
N LYS A 920 -39.66 19.94 14.00
CA LYS A 920 -39.91 18.50 14.20
C LYS A 920 -40.96 18.00 13.22
N VAL A 921 -40.66 16.92 12.50
CA VAL A 921 -41.59 16.22 11.60
C VAL A 921 -41.54 14.74 11.93
N GLN A 922 -42.69 14.14 12.17
CA GLN A 922 -42.81 12.70 12.39
C GLN A 922 -43.36 12.04 11.13
N LYS A 923 -42.68 11.00 10.62
CA LYS A 923 -43.17 10.18 9.51
C LYS A 923 -43.27 8.72 9.95
N LYS A 924 -44.40 8.08 9.63
CA LYS A 924 -44.55 6.63 9.75
C LYS A 924 -43.71 5.93 8.69
N LYS A 925 -42.92 4.94 9.10
CA LYS A 925 -42.15 4.05 8.23
C LYS A 925 -42.36 2.62 8.73
N GLY A 926 -43.33 1.93 8.13
CA GLY A 926 -43.87 0.67 8.67
C GLY A 926 -44.60 0.93 9.99
N GLU A 927 -44.33 0.10 11.00
CA GLU A 927 -44.88 0.24 12.37
C GLU A 927 -44.15 1.31 13.22
N THR A 928 -43.00 1.80 12.76
CA THR A 928 -42.20 2.78 13.51
C THR A 928 -42.47 4.22 13.07
N THR A 929 -42.50 5.14 14.03
CA THR A 929 -42.56 6.58 13.75
C THR A 929 -41.15 7.16 13.88
N VAL A 930 -40.59 7.65 12.77
CA VAL A 930 -39.27 8.29 12.76
C VAL A 930 -39.44 9.80 12.85
N THR A 931 -38.73 10.42 13.81
CA THR A 931 -38.70 11.87 13.97
C THR A 931 -37.54 12.47 13.18
N TYR A 932 -37.83 13.46 12.34
CA TYR A 932 -36.88 14.26 11.57
C TYR A 932 -36.89 15.70 12.09
N PHE A 933 -35.70 16.30 12.21
CA PHE A 933 -35.55 17.73 12.48
C PHE A 933 -35.02 18.43 11.25
N PHE A 934 -35.72 19.46 10.80
CA PHE A 934 -35.33 20.29 9.65
C PHE A 934 -35.02 21.72 10.11
N GLU A 935 -34.07 22.35 9.44
CA GLU A 935 -33.68 23.74 9.68
C GLU A 935 -34.71 24.66 9.01
N ILE A 936 -35.28 25.59 9.77
CA ILE A 936 -36.26 26.54 9.24
C ILE A 936 -36.09 27.92 9.86
N ALA A 937 -36.24 28.97 9.05
CA ALA A 937 -36.47 30.32 9.51
C ALA A 937 -37.71 30.92 8.83
N ARG A 938 -38.43 31.76 9.58
CA ARG A 938 -39.62 32.49 9.11
C ARG A 938 -39.51 33.99 9.39
N PRO A 939 -38.62 34.72 8.70
CA PRO A 939 -38.57 36.17 8.79
C PRO A 939 -39.79 36.81 8.14
N THR A 940 -40.18 37.99 8.64
CA THR A 940 -41.23 38.83 8.04
C THR A 940 -40.56 40.04 7.40
N VAL A 941 -40.70 40.16 6.09
CA VAL A 941 -40.07 41.20 5.26
C VAL A 941 -41.09 42.31 5.00
N LYS A 942 -40.74 43.55 5.36
CA LYS A 942 -41.68 44.69 5.45
C LYS A 942 -41.78 45.51 4.17
N ASP A 943 -40.64 45.76 3.53
CA ASP A 943 -40.51 46.64 2.38
C ASP A 943 -39.62 46.01 1.28
N ASP A 944 -39.59 46.64 0.11
CA ASP A 944 -38.88 46.12 -1.06
C ASP A 944 -37.35 46.16 -0.89
N VAL A 945 -36.84 47.00 0.02
CA VAL A 945 -35.42 47.04 0.36
C VAL A 945 -35.03 45.82 1.19
N GLU A 946 -35.82 45.46 2.21
CA GLU A 946 -35.64 44.20 2.94
C GLU A 946 -35.80 42.97 2.03
N VAL A 947 -36.70 43.01 1.03
CA VAL A 947 -36.82 41.95 0.02
C VAL A 947 -35.51 41.78 -0.72
N ALA A 948 -34.91 42.86 -1.22
CA ALA A 948 -33.66 42.79 -1.94
C ALA A 948 -32.49 42.37 -1.05
N VAL A 949 -32.39 42.90 0.18
CA VAL A 949 -31.37 42.48 1.16
C VAL A 949 -31.48 40.97 1.42
N LEU A 950 -32.69 40.45 1.67
CA LEU A 950 -32.90 39.03 1.92
C LEU A 950 -32.61 38.17 0.68
N LYS A 951 -32.99 38.63 -0.52
CA LYS A 951 -32.72 37.97 -1.80
C LYS A 951 -31.22 37.90 -2.04
N THR A 952 -30.50 39.00 -1.82
CA THR A 952 -29.05 39.07 -1.94
C THR A 952 -28.37 38.12 -0.96
N LEU A 953 -28.86 37.98 0.29
CA LEU A 953 -28.26 37.12 1.30
C LEU A 953 -28.55 35.62 1.13
N THR A 954 -29.75 35.25 0.68
CA THR A 954 -30.22 33.86 0.72
C THR A 954 -30.66 33.29 -0.63
N GLY A 955 -30.68 34.10 -1.69
CA GLY A 955 -31.22 33.75 -3.00
C GLY A 955 -32.75 33.66 -3.04
N LYS A 956 -33.45 33.88 -1.92
CA LYS A 956 -34.91 33.72 -1.81
C LYS A 956 -35.54 34.86 -1.01
N ALA A 957 -36.48 35.59 -1.62
CA ALA A 957 -37.23 36.61 -0.92
C ALA A 957 -38.63 36.82 -1.53
N LYS A 958 -39.55 37.30 -0.69
CA LYS A 958 -40.84 37.87 -1.08
C LYS A 958 -41.31 38.80 0.05
N ARG A 959 -42.20 39.75 -0.24
CA ARG A 959 -42.82 40.60 0.78
C ARG A 959 -43.70 39.74 1.71
N GLY A 960 -43.70 40.04 3.01
CA GLY A 960 -44.41 39.25 4.02
C GLY A 960 -43.57 38.11 4.61
N GLU A 961 -44.23 37.02 5.03
CA GLU A 961 -43.53 35.88 5.67
C GLU A 961 -42.81 35.01 4.63
N VAL A 962 -41.50 34.81 4.81
CA VAL A 962 -40.64 34.01 3.91
C VAL A 962 -40.24 32.70 4.60
N TYR A 963 -40.26 31.59 3.86
CA TYR A 963 -39.82 30.29 4.35
C TYR A 963 -38.40 30.00 3.87
N LEU A 964 -37.44 30.03 4.78
CA LEU A 964 -36.04 29.70 4.52
C LEU A 964 -35.73 28.30 5.10
N LEU A 965 -35.03 27.47 4.33
CA LEU A 965 -34.68 26.08 4.66
C LEU A 965 -33.15 25.88 4.65
N ALA A 966 -32.68 24.65 4.83
CA ALA A 966 -31.25 24.31 4.91
C ALA A 966 -30.40 24.95 3.80
N ASP A 967 -30.84 24.92 2.54
CA ASP A 967 -30.09 25.52 1.42
C ASP A 967 -29.89 27.05 1.60
N GLN A 968 -30.87 27.75 2.18
CA GLN A 968 -30.76 29.19 2.46
C GLN A 968 -29.89 29.48 3.68
N LEU A 969 -29.81 28.55 4.64
CA LEU A 969 -28.87 28.63 5.75
C LEU A 969 -27.43 28.40 5.25
N ASP A 970 -27.23 27.45 4.35
CA ASP A 970 -25.94 27.20 3.70
C ASP A 970 -25.46 28.41 2.90
N ALA A 971 -26.37 29.10 2.19
CA ALA A 971 -26.04 30.35 1.50
C ALA A 971 -25.50 31.45 2.43
N LEU A 972 -25.80 31.41 3.74
CA LEU A 972 -25.24 32.37 4.71
C LEU A 972 -23.80 32.02 5.13
N ARG A 973 -23.32 30.80 4.89
CA ARG A 973 -21.94 30.38 5.24
C ARG A 973 -20.87 31.07 4.41
N ARG A 974 -21.21 31.68 3.28
CA ARG A 974 -20.27 32.49 2.48
C ARG A 974 -19.77 33.75 3.18
N PHE A 975 -20.44 34.16 4.25
CA PHE A 975 -20.02 35.26 5.09
C PHE A 975 -19.18 34.75 6.26
N LYS A 976 -17.94 35.23 6.37
CA LYS A 976 -16.97 34.81 7.39
C LYS A 976 -17.52 34.84 8.83
N PRO A 977 -18.32 35.85 9.26
CA PRO A 977 -18.89 35.87 10.61
C PRO A 977 -19.93 34.76 10.88
N LEU A 978 -20.61 34.28 9.84
CA LEU A 978 -21.73 33.35 9.97
C LEU A 978 -21.31 31.88 9.76
N ARG A 979 -20.20 31.63 9.06
CA ARG A 979 -19.69 30.27 8.80
C ARG A 979 -19.58 29.44 10.09
N ASP A 980 -18.79 29.92 11.03
CA ASP A 980 -18.51 29.21 12.28
C ASP A 980 -19.75 29.16 13.20
N ALA A 981 -20.64 30.15 13.09
CA ALA A 981 -21.88 30.21 13.87
C ALA A 981 -22.89 29.13 13.45
N VAL A 982 -23.03 28.91 12.14
CA VAL A 982 -23.90 27.86 11.58
C VAL A 982 -23.40 26.48 11.99
N ASP A 983 -22.09 26.25 11.90
CA ASP A 983 -21.50 24.95 12.28
C ASP A 983 -21.68 24.66 13.77
N LYS A 984 -21.37 25.63 14.64
CA LYS A 984 -21.63 25.52 16.09
C LYS A 984 -23.10 25.29 16.41
N TRP A 985 -24.03 25.92 15.69
CA TRP A 985 -25.46 25.66 15.89
C TRP A 985 -25.85 24.23 15.51
N ARG A 986 -25.32 23.73 14.38
CA ARG A 986 -25.59 22.39 13.86
C ARG A 986 -24.99 21.28 14.73
N GLU A 987 -23.88 21.53 15.42
CA GLU A 987 -23.35 20.62 16.45
C GLU A 987 -24.36 20.36 17.57
N GLY A 988 -25.15 21.39 17.92
CA GLY A 988 -26.24 21.30 18.90
C GLY A 988 -27.54 20.67 18.38
N ARG A 989 -27.54 20.08 17.18
CA ARG A 989 -28.75 19.49 16.57
C ARG A 989 -29.36 18.42 17.49
N PRO A 990 -30.70 18.40 17.69
CA PRO A 990 -31.36 17.35 18.45
C PRO A 990 -31.05 15.98 17.86
N GLN A 991 -30.53 15.06 18.68
CA GLN A 991 -30.28 13.68 18.24
C GLN A 991 -31.62 12.99 17.91
N LYS A 992 -31.57 12.02 16.98
CA LYS A 992 -32.70 11.13 16.73
C LYS A 992 -32.99 10.34 18.00
N GLY A 993 -34.03 10.74 18.73
CA GLY A 993 -34.52 10.03 19.89
C GLY A 993 -34.93 8.61 19.53
N SER A 994 -34.58 7.70 20.45
CA SER A 994 -34.91 6.29 20.51
C SER A 994 -36.33 5.95 20.07
N THR A 995 -36.46 4.82 19.39
CA THR A 995 -37.72 4.11 19.15
C THR A 995 -38.45 3.85 20.46
N SER A 996 -39.52 4.59 20.75
CA SER A 996 -40.55 4.14 21.70
C SER A 996 -41.60 3.35 20.91
N ARG A 997 -41.73 2.05 21.20
CA ARG A 997 -42.89 1.26 20.78
C ARG A 997 -44.10 1.78 21.56
N LEU A 998 -45.15 2.17 20.84
CA LEU A 998 -46.51 2.27 21.37
C LEU A 998 -47.22 0.94 21.08
#